data_AF-A0A966EP22-F1
#
_entry.id   AF-A0A966EP22-F1
#
_cell.length_a   1.000
_cell.length_b   1.000
_cell.length_c   1.000
_cell.angle_alpha   90.00
_cell.angle_beta   90.00
_cell.angle_gamma   90.00
#
_symmetry.space_group_name_H-M   'P 1'
#
loop_
_entity.id
_entity.type
_entity.pdbx_description
1 polymer ?
#
loop_
_entity_poly.entity_id
_entity_poly.type
_entity_poly.pdbx_seq_one_letter_code
_entity_poly.pdbx_strand_id
1 'polypeptide(L)'
;MRGWRHFIIYFACIYFFASKEFLVRANEVPFLDVENDSEALVLKVLGSPEKSQRIEFKSDYSPWAILTSDTGKNEWSFPISNSDQRRLFRVVESVRPRIVSHSSWKRSIDFPDEPFLSGNLGESFEVVKWVKFVILTDDLTQIYFQDSRKYLFHYDFAKNRLKPFRGMSAEEFNDATLYLGSQKAILGAVLVAPYSKEYAMQFIGQDLYPKEMMKFLFETVENSINGVQEWDAYLMPVAAHASSIQADEEYYQENNIAIANPDRWSGQSGCYVPGWAIGRLKYIQSGEIDGAYLSGELLPTDILLTDFVPTEIPYVAGILSLSPTTPNSHVSILAQSYGIPFAYIKNPVGRAKAMSQVDSLTLLRSSSGYWGSCSIETLDASSVSDPYLNEILELKKAQQLDVNSKGSKGGIAIKDLSKVWPSDSRYIGGKAANFGFLRRTVPNNSPEAIAFTFDLWDQFMEQPMGDKTLREEINFRIEPFSSWPTDIADLDKALRDIQNIILKASHFSNEQKSAILNELSGFSPNEKIRFRSSTNVEDTRYFVGAGLYDSFSGCVLDDTDNNDTGPSHCDPDEPNERGVFRAIRKVYASFYNLNAYLERLRHGVNESDVGMALLVHHSFPDEIEVANGVATLVRGLSGRSTRVDISMVTQKGAVSVTNPEGSAIPEVVDGYLYRGASNYEGVSLQQRSSFSLLGEEAVMDWEEDYLLMIEMLYQISQAYIKRFPENQEPHLEFEYKKVRDGELVIKQIREIPMNSSSGSEDLAVIGSSSELMVFQGEYGTVMGNHRLKSLWRMKGENRWVNPQSERNSFIAETQVEIALNGETKNINGKPSDWSNHRFRVRQSGNQSYARDSWNWNSEHGQASYWIDGQIPNSTEYEKDPVRGLSQINYFLGVDYRNSVPVYNSGFGGVNESTTKNDNVKLVPGHPSDPAQEGSLLQTRSFSLGGVSIETQFYWPPYPKGPTAGYTSPLEKWVQTTITGLTVKPIILKGYFSQTYRPGHHNFWEDFVFEPSLDDDLSFSQINELQKRNVRQILFFTDPWGQGGNIKIIGLNGNLMNP
;
A
#
# COMPACT_ATOMS: atom_id res chain seq x y z
N MET A 1 -50.18 21.28 -24.04
CA MET A 1 -50.61 22.69 -23.91
C MET A 1 -50.58 23.09 -22.43
N ARG A 2 -50.00 24.27 -22.12
CA ARG A 2 -49.62 24.86 -20.80
C ARG A 2 -48.42 24.17 -20.12
N GLY A 3 -47.22 24.74 -20.00
CA GLY A 3 -46.64 26.00 -20.44
C GLY A 3 -45.20 26.03 -19.88
N TRP A 4 -44.18 25.96 -20.74
CA TRP A 4 -42.79 26.12 -20.35
C TRP A 4 -42.46 27.61 -20.44
N ARG A 5 -42.44 28.30 -19.30
CA ARG A 5 -42.01 29.70 -19.22
C ARG A 5 -40.49 29.76 -19.24
N HIS A 6 -39.96 30.63 -20.08
CA HIS A 6 -38.54 30.91 -20.28
C HIS A 6 -37.91 31.43 -18.96
N PHE A 7 -36.67 31.02 -18.67
CA PHE A 7 -35.83 31.69 -17.67
C PHE A 7 -35.25 32.97 -18.30
N ILE A 8 -35.45 34.10 -17.63
CA ILE A 8 -34.82 35.38 -17.97
C ILE A 8 -33.44 35.38 -17.30
N ILE A 9 -32.37 35.51 -18.09
CA ILE A 9 -30.99 35.68 -17.63
C ILE A 9 -30.72 37.18 -17.54
N TYR A 10 -30.47 37.73 -16.35
CA TYR A 10 -29.95 39.10 -16.21
C TYR A 10 -28.41 39.06 -16.20
N PHE A 11 -27.79 39.75 -17.14
CA PHE A 11 -26.34 39.98 -17.17
C PHE A 11 -26.02 41.27 -16.42
N ALA A 12 -25.24 41.19 -15.33
CA ALA A 12 -24.50 42.33 -14.80
C ALA A 12 -23.01 42.08 -15.06
N CYS A 13 -22.44 42.69 -16.10
CA CYS A 13 -20.99 42.79 -16.24
C CYS A 13 -20.49 43.87 -15.29
N ILE A 14 -19.94 43.50 -14.14
CA ILE A 14 -19.28 44.44 -13.23
C ILE A 14 -17.78 44.37 -13.51
N TYR A 15 -17.24 45.38 -14.19
CA TYR A 15 -15.80 45.59 -14.33
C TYR A 15 -15.30 46.47 -13.19
N PHE A 16 -14.42 45.96 -12.33
CA PHE A 16 -13.75 46.76 -11.30
C PHE A 16 -12.62 47.60 -11.92
N PHE A 17 -12.89 48.87 -12.20
CA PHE A 17 -11.85 49.90 -12.23
C PHE A 17 -12.02 50.78 -10.99
N ALA A 18 -10.91 51.00 -10.28
CA ALA A 18 -10.88 51.88 -9.12
C ALA A 18 -11.61 53.19 -9.38
N SER A 19 -12.47 53.59 -8.44
CA SER A 19 -13.23 54.85 -8.36
C SER A 19 -14.43 55.02 -9.32
N LYS A 20 -15.59 54.45 -8.93
CA LYS A 20 -16.91 55.14 -8.86
C LYS A 20 -18.01 54.11 -8.59
N GLU A 21 -18.85 54.38 -7.59
CA GLU A 21 -20.12 53.69 -7.37
C GLU A 21 -20.95 53.66 -8.67
N PHE A 22 -21.19 52.47 -9.21
CA PHE A 22 -22.22 52.25 -10.23
C PHE A 22 -23.37 51.50 -9.55
N LEU A 23 -24.35 52.25 -9.04
CA LEU A 23 -25.62 51.70 -8.58
C LEU A 23 -26.47 51.34 -9.81
N VAL A 24 -26.38 50.10 -10.29
CA VAL A 24 -27.33 49.56 -11.28
C VAL A 24 -28.52 48.98 -10.51
N ARG A 25 -29.51 49.82 -10.17
CA ARG A 25 -30.81 49.31 -9.69
C ARG A 25 -31.56 48.68 -10.86
N ALA A 26 -31.50 47.36 -10.98
CA ALA A 26 -32.46 46.61 -11.76
C ALA A 26 -33.82 46.65 -11.02
N ASN A 27 -34.89 47.08 -11.67
CA ASN A 27 -36.25 47.13 -11.11
C ASN A 27 -36.96 45.75 -11.10
N GLU A 28 -36.24 44.65 -11.31
CA GLU A 28 -36.81 43.32 -11.46
C GLU A 28 -36.11 42.32 -10.52
N VAL A 29 -36.92 41.47 -9.86
CA VAL A 29 -36.48 40.42 -8.93
C VAL A 29 -36.34 39.11 -9.72
N PRO A 30 -35.25 38.33 -9.55
CA PRO A 30 -34.15 38.54 -8.60
C PRO A 30 -33.07 39.51 -9.12
N PHE A 31 -32.44 40.26 -8.21
CA PHE A 31 -31.24 41.04 -8.54
C PHE A 31 -30.14 40.90 -7.48
N LEU A 32 -28.91 41.15 -7.91
CA LEU A 32 -27.67 41.08 -7.14
C LEU A 32 -27.12 42.49 -6.98
N ASP A 33 -26.96 42.96 -5.75
CA ASP A 33 -26.29 44.20 -5.38
C ASP A 33 -24.93 43.88 -4.75
N VAL A 34 -23.96 44.79 -4.87
CA VAL A 34 -22.60 44.60 -4.34
C VAL A 34 -22.29 45.74 -3.39
N GLU A 35 -22.20 45.44 -2.11
CA GLU A 35 -21.79 46.38 -1.07
C GLU A 35 -20.30 46.16 -0.78
N ASN A 36 -19.51 47.24 -0.75
CA ASN A 36 -18.07 47.16 -0.48
C ASN A 36 -17.80 47.46 0.99
N ASP A 37 -17.29 46.48 1.74
CA ASP A 37 -16.79 46.66 3.11
C ASP A 37 -15.25 46.75 3.09
N SER A 38 -14.62 47.29 4.13
CA SER A 38 -13.17 47.55 4.17
C SER A 38 -12.29 46.30 4.05
N GLU A 39 -12.85 45.10 4.28
CA GLU A 39 -12.11 43.82 4.29
C GLU A 39 -12.65 42.76 3.31
N ALA A 40 -13.89 42.88 2.82
CA ALA A 40 -14.55 41.92 1.92
C ALA A 40 -15.62 42.59 1.03
N LEU A 41 -15.95 41.96 -0.10
CA LEU A 41 -17.11 42.34 -0.90
C LEU A 41 -18.34 41.58 -0.39
N VAL A 42 -19.48 42.25 -0.27
CA VAL A 42 -20.74 41.63 0.15
C VAL A 42 -21.70 41.57 -1.03
N LEU A 43 -22.02 40.34 -1.46
CA LEU A 43 -23.02 40.07 -2.47
C LEU A 43 -24.40 40.03 -1.82
N LYS A 44 -25.22 41.05 -2.07
CA LYS A 44 -26.57 41.16 -1.56
C LYS A 44 -27.58 40.70 -2.60
N VAL A 45 -28.36 39.66 -2.29
CA VAL A 45 -29.35 39.15 -3.23
C VAL A 45 -30.75 39.39 -2.70
N LEU A 46 -31.61 39.92 -3.56
CA LEU A 46 -33.04 40.12 -3.31
C LEU A 46 -33.83 39.23 -4.26
N GLY A 47 -34.58 38.26 -3.71
CA GLY A 47 -35.27 37.20 -4.46
C GLY A 47 -36.66 36.87 -3.90
N SER A 48 -37.40 35.98 -4.58
CA SER A 48 -38.71 35.53 -4.10
C SER A 48 -38.60 34.52 -2.95
N PRO A 49 -39.31 34.70 -1.82
CA PRO A 49 -39.26 33.75 -0.69
C PRO A 49 -39.78 32.34 -1.07
N GLU A 50 -40.55 32.21 -2.14
CA GLU A 50 -41.14 30.93 -2.56
C GLU A 50 -40.24 30.09 -3.46
N LYS A 51 -39.10 30.62 -3.89
CA LYS A 51 -38.17 29.97 -4.82
C LYS A 51 -36.84 29.63 -4.13
N SER A 52 -36.04 28.80 -4.78
CA SER A 52 -34.66 28.53 -4.36
C SER A 52 -33.76 29.49 -5.10
N GLN A 53 -32.74 30.05 -4.44
CA GLN A 53 -31.77 30.90 -5.10
C GLN A 53 -30.35 30.46 -4.81
N ARG A 54 -29.51 30.58 -5.83
CA ARG A 54 -28.09 30.26 -5.76
C ARG A 54 -27.26 31.32 -6.46
N ILE A 55 -26.05 31.52 -5.94
CA ILE A 55 -25.02 32.31 -6.58
C ILE A 55 -24.12 31.34 -7.33
N GLU A 56 -23.87 31.65 -8.60
CA GLU A 56 -22.90 30.96 -9.43
C GLU A 56 -21.76 31.90 -9.81
N PHE A 57 -20.57 31.35 -10.02
CA PHE A 57 -19.38 32.09 -10.40
C PHE A 57 -18.62 31.42 -11.56
N LYS A 58 -17.74 32.18 -12.22
CA LYS A 58 -16.74 31.66 -13.16
C LYS A 58 -15.56 32.61 -13.31
N SER A 59 -14.40 32.10 -13.70
CA SER A 59 -13.14 32.86 -13.80
C SER A 59 -12.76 33.35 -15.21
N ASP A 60 -13.55 33.04 -16.26
CA ASP A 60 -13.21 33.28 -17.69
C ASP A 60 -14.21 32.57 -18.67
N TYR A 61 -13.70 31.69 -19.55
CA TYR A 61 -14.43 30.77 -20.43
C TYR A 61 -14.85 29.47 -19.73
N SER A 62 -14.52 29.30 -18.44
CA SER A 62 -15.00 28.20 -17.60
C SER A 62 -16.54 28.11 -17.52
N PRO A 63 -17.10 26.90 -17.34
CA PRO A 63 -18.51 26.73 -17.02
C PRO A 63 -18.89 27.44 -15.72
N TRP A 64 -20.17 27.76 -15.56
CA TRP A 64 -20.68 28.34 -14.30
C TRP A 64 -20.67 27.28 -13.19
N ALA A 65 -20.03 27.60 -12.08
CA ALA A 65 -19.96 26.77 -10.88
C ALA A 65 -20.78 27.37 -9.74
N ILE A 66 -21.25 26.55 -8.82
CA ILE A 66 -22.09 26.98 -7.69
C ILE A 66 -21.18 27.49 -6.57
N LEU A 67 -21.42 28.71 -6.08
CA LEU A 67 -20.73 29.24 -4.91
C LEU A 67 -21.50 28.92 -3.62
N THR A 68 -22.81 29.16 -3.63
CA THR A 68 -23.66 29.01 -2.44
C THR A 68 -25.15 29.08 -2.81
N SER A 69 -26.04 28.63 -1.91
CA SER A 69 -27.49 28.64 -2.08
C SER A 69 -28.22 28.90 -0.76
N ASP A 70 -29.33 29.63 -0.81
CA ASP A 70 -30.26 29.80 0.31
C ASP A 70 -31.71 29.73 -0.21
N THR A 71 -32.65 29.53 0.71
CA THR A 71 -34.04 29.25 0.41
C THR A 71 -34.96 29.90 1.46
N GLY A 72 -35.97 30.65 1.03
CA GLY A 72 -37.05 31.12 1.92
C GLY A 72 -36.82 32.46 2.61
N LYS A 73 -35.76 33.17 2.26
CA LYS A 73 -35.46 34.52 2.73
C LYS A 73 -35.66 35.52 1.59
N ASN A 74 -35.99 36.78 1.91
CA ASN A 74 -36.18 37.82 0.89
C ASN A 74 -34.88 38.56 0.55
N GLU A 75 -33.91 38.57 1.47
CA GLU A 75 -32.65 39.32 1.38
C GLU A 75 -31.53 38.50 2.05
N TRP A 76 -30.39 38.35 1.36
CA TRP A 76 -29.21 37.61 1.84
C TRP A 76 -27.94 38.37 1.51
N SER A 77 -26.93 38.26 2.37
CA SER A 77 -25.60 38.84 2.18
C SER A 77 -24.55 37.73 2.23
N PHE A 78 -23.74 37.62 1.18
CA PHE A 78 -22.64 36.64 1.11
C PHE A 78 -21.31 37.39 1.04
N PRO A 79 -20.44 37.26 2.06
CA PRO A 79 -19.10 37.82 1.99
C PRO A 79 -18.25 37.01 0.99
N ILE A 80 -17.52 37.70 0.11
CA ILE A 80 -16.53 37.13 -0.80
C ILE A 80 -15.17 37.83 -0.61
N SER A 81 -14.08 37.11 -0.86
CA SER A 81 -12.72 37.61 -0.61
C SER A 81 -12.34 38.70 -1.61
N ASN A 82 -11.46 39.62 -1.21
CA ASN A 82 -10.89 40.61 -2.13
C ASN A 82 -10.05 39.99 -3.26
N SER A 83 -9.58 38.74 -3.10
CA SER A 83 -8.93 37.99 -4.20
C SER A 83 -9.91 37.56 -5.31
N ASP A 84 -11.22 37.61 -5.06
CA ASP A 84 -12.28 37.20 -6.02
C ASP A 84 -12.62 38.27 -7.08
N GLN A 85 -11.96 39.44 -7.06
CA GLN A 85 -12.26 40.60 -7.92
C GLN A 85 -12.17 40.33 -9.44
N ARG A 86 -11.61 39.20 -9.88
CA ARG A 86 -11.50 38.81 -11.29
C ARG A 86 -12.60 37.84 -11.78
N ARG A 87 -13.58 37.51 -10.93
CA ARG A 87 -14.62 36.52 -11.23
C ARG A 87 -15.93 37.18 -11.67
N LEU A 88 -16.73 36.47 -12.48
CA LEU A 88 -18.09 36.86 -12.82
C LEU A 88 -19.07 36.11 -11.92
N PHE A 89 -20.07 36.83 -11.39
CA PHE A 89 -21.11 36.26 -10.53
C PHE A 89 -22.49 36.40 -11.18
N ARG A 90 -23.38 35.44 -10.93
CA ARG A 90 -24.80 35.55 -11.27
C ARG A 90 -25.68 34.94 -10.19
N VAL A 91 -26.90 35.42 -10.08
CA VAL A 91 -27.95 34.80 -9.26
C VAL A 91 -28.85 33.99 -10.18
N VAL A 92 -29.10 32.73 -9.79
CA VAL A 92 -30.09 31.89 -10.46
C VAL A 92 -31.21 31.57 -9.48
N GLU A 93 -32.44 31.78 -9.91
CA GLU A 93 -33.65 31.50 -9.13
C GLU A 93 -34.46 30.37 -9.77
N SER A 94 -34.64 29.28 -9.03
CA SER A 94 -35.30 28.06 -9.48
C SER A 94 -36.60 27.77 -8.73
N VAL A 95 -37.57 27.14 -9.39
CA VAL A 95 -38.80 26.65 -8.75
C VAL A 95 -38.50 25.29 -8.12
N ARG A 96 -38.74 25.16 -6.81
CA ARG A 96 -38.44 23.91 -6.10
C ARG A 96 -39.21 22.72 -6.69
N PRO A 97 -38.52 21.61 -7.01
CA PRO A 97 -39.17 20.40 -7.47
C PRO A 97 -39.96 19.78 -6.32
N ARG A 98 -41.26 19.56 -6.51
CA ARG A 98 -42.09 18.79 -5.56
C ARG A 98 -41.74 17.30 -5.67
N ILE A 99 -40.93 16.81 -4.74
CA ILE A 99 -40.59 15.38 -4.61
C ILE A 99 -41.54 14.72 -3.59
N VAL A 100 -42.18 13.63 -4.00
CA VAL A 100 -43.14 12.89 -3.16
C VAL A 100 -42.37 12.06 -2.14
N SER A 101 -42.70 12.19 -0.86
CA SER A 101 -42.13 11.39 0.24
C SER A 101 -42.28 9.89 -0.05
N HIS A 102 -41.24 9.12 0.23
CA HIS A 102 -41.21 7.68 0.02
C HIS A 102 -40.20 7.02 0.95
N SER A 103 -40.43 5.77 1.36
CA SER A 103 -39.54 5.04 2.29
C SER A 103 -38.16 4.69 1.75
N SER A 104 -37.90 4.94 0.46
CA SER A 104 -36.63 4.59 -0.20
C SER A 104 -35.67 5.78 -0.32
N TRP A 105 -36.01 6.91 0.28
CA TRP A 105 -35.13 8.06 0.39
C TRP A 105 -35.44 8.88 1.65
N LYS A 106 -34.46 9.61 2.14
CA LYS A 106 -34.61 10.54 3.27
C LYS A 106 -33.69 11.75 3.11
N ARG A 107 -33.88 12.77 3.95
CA ARG A 107 -33.18 14.06 3.86
C ARG A 107 -31.96 14.17 4.75
N SER A 108 -31.92 13.37 5.80
CA SER A 108 -30.80 13.28 6.74
C SER A 108 -30.55 11.82 7.07
N ILE A 109 -29.29 11.48 7.35
CA ILE A 109 -28.87 10.17 7.82
C ILE A 109 -28.45 10.24 9.29
N ASP A 110 -28.58 9.12 10.01
CA ASP A 110 -28.40 9.06 11.46
C ASP A 110 -27.40 7.95 11.79
N PHE A 111 -26.23 8.31 12.34
CA PHE A 111 -25.20 7.35 12.74
C PHE A 111 -25.23 7.05 14.25
N PRO A 112 -24.76 5.87 14.69
CA PRO A 112 -24.18 4.77 13.90
C PRO A 112 -25.22 3.85 13.19
N ASP A 113 -26.49 3.90 13.60
CA ASP A 113 -27.54 2.98 13.14
C ASP A 113 -28.27 3.48 11.88
N GLU A 114 -27.59 3.43 10.72
CA GLU A 114 -28.14 3.91 9.45
C GLU A 114 -28.67 2.75 8.56
N PRO A 115 -30.00 2.59 8.37
CA PRO A 115 -30.56 1.50 7.57
C PRO A 115 -30.30 1.64 6.06
N PHE A 116 -30.02 2.84 5.54
CA PHE A 116 -29.76 3.06 4.10
C PHE A 116 -28.34 2.74 3.67
N LEU A 117 -27.45 2.40 4.62
CA LEU A 117 -26.12 1.88 4.29
C LEU A 117 -26.25 0.65 3.39
N SER A 118 -25.40 0.59 2.38
CA SER A 118 -25.25 -0.56 1.50
C SER A 118 -25.07 -1.89 2.26
N GLY A 119 -25.38 -3.00 1.58
CA GLY A 119 -25.00 -4.32 2.07
C GLY A 119 -23.48 -4.45 2.18
N ASN A 120 -23.00 -5.44 2.94
CA ASN A 120 -21.57 -5.75 2.98
C ASN A 120 -21.11 -6.17 1.57
N LEU A 121 -20.10 -5.51 1.04
CA LEU A 121 -19.42 -5.95 -0.18
C LEU A 121 -18.15 -6.72 0.21
N GLY A 122 -18.29 -8.01 0.51
CA GLY A 122 -17.17 -8.92 0.78
C GLY A 122 -16.82 -9.11 2.27
N GLU A 123 -15.94 -10.09 2.52
CA GLU A 123 -15.53 -10.57 3.87
C GLU A 123 -14.19 -9.97 4.37
N SER A 124 -13.77 -8.77 3.93
CA SER A 124 -12.53 -8.14 4.43
C SER A 124 -12.75 -6.93 5.35
N PHE A 125 -11.77 -6.72 6.23
CA PHE A 125 -11.91 -6.30 7.64
C PHE A 125 -11.97 -4.78 7.92
N GLU A 126 -12.48 -4.01 6.97
CA GLU A 126 -13.06 -2.68 7.23
C GLU A 126 -14.13 -2.47 6.17
N VAL A 127 -15.34 -2.95 6.45
CA VAL A 127 -16.44 -2.87 5.49
C VAL A 127 -16.85 -1.39 5.40
N VAL A 128 -16.20 -0.65 4.50
CA VAL A 128 -16.63 0.69 4.12
C VAL A 128 -18.02 0.54 3.54
N LYS A 129 -19.01 1.03 4.29
CA LYS A 129 -20.40 1.09 3.83
C LYS A 129 -20.64 2.46 3.26
N TRP A 130 -21.67 2.59 2.44
CA TRP A 130 -22.00 3.90 1.90
C TRP A 130 -23.50 4.15 1.79
N VAL A 131 -23.84 5.43 1.84
CA VAL A 131 -25.17 5.95 1.48
C VAL A 131 -25.01 6.89 0.29
N LYS A 132 -25.58 6.54 -0.85
CA LYS A 132 -25.59 7.42 -2.03
C LYS A 132 -26.56 8.58 -1.81
N PHE A 133 -26.22 9.75 -2.34
CA PHE A 133 -27.10 10.91 -2.32
C PHE A 133 -27.16 11.62 -3.67
N VAL A 134 -28.24 12.38 -3.85
CA VAL A 134 -28.45 13.29 -4.98
C VAL A 134 -28.83 14.66 -4.42
N ILE A 135 -28.21 15.73 -4.92
CA ILE A 135 -28.58 17.13 -4.64
C ILE A 135 -29.10 17.75 -5.94
N LEU A 136 -30.34 18.25 -5.95
CA LEU A 136 -30.91 18.86 -7.16
C LEU A 136 -30.43 20.30 -7.30
N THR A 137 -29.99 20.71 -8.49
CA THR A 137 -29.50 22.09 -8.71
C THR A 137 -30.59 23.16 -8.59
N ASP A 138 -31.86 22.76 -8.67
CA ASP A 138 -33.04 23.59 -8.44
C ASP A 138 -33.45 23.74 -6.96
N ASP A 139 -32.85 22.96 -6.06
CA ASP A 139 -33.03 23.06 -4.61
C ASP A 139 -31.81 22.45 -3.89
N LEU A 140 -30.73 23.23 -3.81
CA LEU A 140 -29.45 22.82 -3.24
C LEU A 140 -29.48 22.72 -1.71
N THR A 141 -30.55 23.21 -1.07
CA THR A 141 -30.73 23.12 0.39
C THR A 141 -31.29 21.78 0.84
N GLN A 142 -31.53 20.85 -0.09
CA GLN A 142 -32.14 19.56 0.17
C GLN A 142 -31.29 18.44 -0.43
N ILE A 143 -30.99 17.45 0.41
CA ILE A 143 -30.29 16.24 0.00
C ILE A 143 -31.27 15.08 -0.05
N TYR A 144 -31.10 14.19 -1.03
CA TYR A 144 -31.87 12.97 -1.17
C TYR A 144 -30.94 11.77 -1.02
N PHE A 145 -30.79 11.29 0.21
CA PHE A 145 -30.10 10.02 0.50
C PHE A 145 -30.99 8.86 0.04
N GLN A 146 -30.47 8.00 -0.84
CA GLN A 146 -31.19 6.83 -1.31
C GLN A 146 -30.94 5.63 -0.39
N ASP A 147 -31.93 4.74 -0.30
CA ASP A 147 -31.72 3.41 0.28
C ASP A 147 -30.76 2.61 -0.62
N SER A 148 -29.47 2.59 -0.27
CA SER A 148 -28.41 1.95 -1.06
C SER A 148 -28.49 0.42 -1.08
N ARG A 149 -29.33 -0.19 -0.24
CA ARG A 149 -29.62 -1.64 -0.33
C ARG A 149 -30.62 -1.94 -1.43
N LYS A 150 -31.53 -1.00 -1.68
CA LYS A 150 -32.60 -1.15 -2.68
C LYS A 150 -32.23 -0.58 -4.04
N TYR A 151 -31.55 0.56 -4.05
CA TYR A 151 -31.08 1.22 -5.27
C TYR A 151 -29.57 1.26 -5.25
N LEU A 152 -28.95 0.39 -6.05
CA LEU A 152 -27.51 0.29 -6.10
C LEU A 152 -26.88 1.48 -6.85
N PHE A 153 -27.50 1.93 -7.93
CA PHE A 153 -27.03 3.06 -8.75
C PHE A 153 -27.88 4.34 -8.56
N HIS A 154 -27.27 5.52 -8.76
CA HIS A 154 -27.99 6.80 -8.73
C HIS A 154 -29.05 6.89 -9.81
N TYR A 155 -28.77 6.35 -11.00
CA TYR A 155 -29.70 6.36 -12.13
C TYR A 155 -31.04 5.71 -11.79
N ASP A 156 -31.03 4.48 -11.25
CA ASP A 156 -32.25 3.76 -10.91
C ASP A 156 -33.07 4.48 -9.83
N PHE A 157 -32.39 5.06 -8.85
CA PHE A 157 -33.03 5.87 -7.82
C PHE A 157 -33.66 7.13 -8.42
N ALA A 158 -32.86 7.91 -9.16
CA ALA A 158 -33.25 9.19 -9.72
C ALA A 158 -34.40 9.04 -10.72
N LYS A 159 -34.30 8.10 -11.65
CA LYS A 159 -35.35 7.80 -12.64
C LYS A 159 -36.69 7.44 -11.97
N ASN A 160 -36.65 6.70 -10.88
CA ASN A 160 -37.86 6.24 -10.19
C ASN A 160 -38.45 7.28 -9.23
N ARG A 161 -37.61 8.09 -8.57
CA ARG A 161 -38.02 8.94 -7.43
C ARG A 161 -37.95 10.42 -7.71
N LEU A 162 -37.02 10.86 -8.55
CA LEU A 162 -36.77 12.26 -8.80
C LEU A 162 -37.41 12.69 -10.12
N LYS A 163 -38.37 13.62 -10.03
CA LYS A 163 -39.16 14.10 -11.18
C LYS A 163 -38.31 14.54 -12.39
N PRO A 164 -37.15 15.23 -12.22
CA PRO A 164 -36.35 15.68 -13.36
C PRO A 164 -35.81 14.56 -14.26
N PHE A 165 -35.68 13.34 -13.75
CA PHE A 165 -35.00 12.22 -14.43
C PHE A 165 -35.95 11.12 -14.92
N ARG A 166 -37.27 11.31 -14.75
CA ARG A 166 -38.27 10.32 -15.18
C ARG A 166 -38.26 10.15 -16.69
N GLY A 167 -38.08 8.91 -17.14
CA GLY A 167 -38.11 8.55 -18.55
C GLY A 167 -36.79 8.75 -19.30
N MET A 168 -35.74 9.27 -18.63
CA MET A 168 -34.40 9.36 -19.21
C MET A 168 -33.78 7.97 -19.40
N SER A 169 -32.94 7.84 -20.42
CA SER A 169 -31.94 6.77 -20.55
C SER A 169 -30.78 6.98 -19.56
N ALA A 170 -29.91 5.98 -19.41
CA ALA A 170 -28.73 6.11 -18.56
C ALA A 170 -27.72 7.13 -19.12
N GLU A 171 -27.61 7.20 -20.46
CA GLU A 171 -26.75 8.17 -21.16
C GLU A 171 -27.27 9.61 -20.95
N GLU A 172 -28.57 9.84 -21.15
CA GLU A 172 -29.20 11.14 -20.90
C GLU A 172 -29.08 11.56 -19.42
N PHE A 173 -29.08 10.59 -18.50
CA PHE A 173 -28.86 10.84 -17.08
C PHE A 173 -27.42 11.25 -16.79
N ASN A 174 -26.44 10.56 -17.37
CA ASN A 174 -25.02 10.89 -17.22
C ASN A 174 -24.73 12.30 -17.77
N ASP A 175 -25.21 12.62 -18.97
CA ASP A 175 -25.08 13.96 -19.57
C ASP A 175 -25.68 15.06 -18.69
N ALA A 176 -26.79 14.74 -18.00
CA ALA A 176 -27.48 15.66 -17.12
C ALA A 176 -26.89 15.75 -15.70
N THR A 177 -25.86 14.97 -15.35
CA THR A 177 -25.36 14.88 -13.97
C THR A 177 -23.84 14.88 -13.82
N LEU A 178 -23.05 14.59 -14.87
CA LEU A 178 -21.60 14.43 -14.74
C LEU A 178 -20.77 15.62 -15.25
N TYR A 179 -21.32 16.50 -16.11
CA TYR A 179 -20.58 17.61 -16.72
C TYR A 179 -20.94 18.97 -16.14
N LEU A 180 -19.95 19.73 -15.70
CA LEU A 180 -20.14 21.00 -14.99
C LEU A 180 -20.85 22.04 -15.87
N GLY A 181 -21.80 22.77 -15.29
CA GLY A 181 -22.54 23.85 -15.95
C GLY A 181 -23.82 23.44 -16.68
N SER A 182 -24.03 22.16 -16.97
CA SER A 182 -25.29 21.61 -17.52
C SER A 182 -26.07 20.74 -16.52
N GLN A 183 -25.52 20.53 -15.32
CA GLN A 183 -26.04 19.57 -14.35
C GLN A 183 -27.44 19.93 -13.82
N LYS A 184 -28.32 18.94 -13.82
CA LYS A 184 -29.62 18.97 -13.13
C LYS A 184 -29.52 18.47 -11.69
N ALA A 185 -28.49 17.71 -11.38
CA ALA A 185 -28.18 17.26 -10.04
C ALA A 185 -26.70 16.96 -9.86
N ILE A 186 -26.26 16.99 -8.61
CA ILE A 186 -24.94 16.62 -8.15
C ILE A 186 -25.07 15.27 -7.46
N LEU A 187 -24.17 14.35 -7.81
CA LEU A 187 -24.16 12.99 -7.31
C LEU A 187 -23.02 12.82 -6.31
N GLY A 188 -23.25 12.00 -5.28
CA GLY A 188 -22.20 11.62 -4.36
C GLY A 188 -22.57 10.46 -3.47
N ALA A 189 -21.66 10.13 -2.56
CA ALA A 189 -21.87 9.15 -1.51
C ALA A 189 -21.20 9.61 -0.21
N VAL A 190 -21.84 9.28 0.90
CA VAL A 190 -21.20 9.28 2.22
C VAL A 190 -20.65 7.88 2.43
N LEU A 191 -19.33 7.77 2.48
CA LEU A 191 -18.58 6.57 2.82
C LEU A 191 -18.38 6.54 4.34
N VAL A 192 -18.49 5.37 4.96
CA VAL A 192 -18.53 5.23 6.41
C VAL A 192 -17.64 4.09 6.83
N ALA A 193 -16.73 4.37 7.76
CA ALA A 193 -15.92 3.40 8.49
C ALA A 193 -16.39 3.37 9.96
N PRO A 194 -17.39 2.54 10.30
CA PRO A 194 -18.06 2.61 11.60
C PRO A 194 -17.15 2.29 12.79
N TYR A 195 -16.10 1.48 12.58
CA TYR A 195 -15.17 1.08 13.64
C TYR A 195 -14.23 2.21 14.03
N SER A 196 -13.79 2.99 13.05
CA SER A 196 -12.86 4.11 13.24
C SER A 196 -13.59 5.40 13.64
N LYS A 197 -14.93 5.38 13.68
CA LYS A 197 -15.79 6.58 13.80
C LYS A 197 -15.43 7.64 12.75
N GLU A 198 -15.21 7.19 11.51
CA GLU A 198 -14.87 8.10 10.41
C GLU A 198 -15.91 8.02 9.31
N TYR A 199 -16.09 9.13 8.62
CA TYR A 199 -16.89 9.18 7.40
C TYR A 199 -16.26 10.14 6.41
N ALA A 200 -16.48 9.88 5.12
CA ALA A 200 -16.01 10.73 4.05
C ALA A 200 -17.08 10.99 3.03
N MET A 201 -17.02 12.17 2.42
CA MET A 201 -17.91 12.57 1.35
C MET A 201 -17.16 12.49 0.03
N GLN A 202 -17.74 11.74 -0.90
CA GLN A 202 -17.24 11.64 -2.26
C GLN A 202 -18.27 12.24 -3.22
N PHE A 203 -17.83 13.16 -4.05
CA PHE A 203 -18.64 13.79 -5.09
C PHE A 203 -18.26 13.25 -6.46
N ILE A 204 -19.25 12.93 -7.27
CA ILE A 204 -19.09 12.29 -8.58
C ILE A 204 -19.36 13.33 -9.66
N GLY A 205 -18.42 13.44 -10.60
CA GLY A 205 -18.47 14.28 -11.79
C GLY A 205 -17.34 13.86 -12.74
N GLN A 206 -17.51 14.10 -14.04
CA GLN A 206 -16.45 13.97 -15.04
C GLN A 206 -15.58 15.22 -15.11
N ASP A 207 -16.16 16.39 -14.84
CA ASP A 207 -15.43 17.64 -14.70
C ASP A 207 -15.06 17.90 -13.24
N LEU A 208 -13.89 18.48 -13.01
CA LEU A 208 -13.44 18.91 -11.68
C LEU A 208 -14.33 20.03 -11.15
N TYR A 209 -14.89 19.85 -9.95
CA TYR A 209 -15.57 20.95 -9.25
C TYR A 209 -14.55 21.93 -8.68
N PRO A 210 -14.73 23.26 -8.89
CA PRO A 210 -13.91 24.26 -8.22
C PRO A 210 -13.95 24.12 -6.70
N LYS A 211 -12.83 24.40 -6.02
CA LYS A 211 -12.68 24.22 -4.57
C LYS A 211 -13.73 24.93 -3.72
N GLU A 212 -14.21 26.10 -4.16
CA GLU A 212 -15.28 26.85 -3.49
C GLU A 212 -16.63 26.11 -3.59
N MET A 213 -16.92 25.53 -4.76
CA MET A 213 -18.10 24.69 -4.96
C MET A 213 -17.99 23.41 -4.12
N MET A 214 -16.82 22.78 -4.09
CA MET A 214 -16.59 21.58 -3.31
C MET A 214 -16.79 21.81 -1.81
N LYS A 215 -16.25 22.91 -1.27
CA LYS A 215 -16.48 23.34 0.12
C LYS A 215 -17.98 23.48 0.42
N PHE A 216 -18.71 24.23 -0.41
CA PHE A 216 -20.15 24.41 -0.22
C PHE A 216 -20.91 23.07 -0.21
N LEU A 217 -20.57 22.17 -1.13
CA LEU A 217 -21.21 20.86 -1.22
C LEU A 217 -20.87 19.97 -0.02
N PHE A 218 -19.62 19.98 0.42
CA PHE A 218 -19.15 19.26 1.61
C PHE A 218 -19.94 19.71 2.84
N GLU A 219 -19.97 21.01 3.14
CA GLU A 219 -20.72 21.57 4.28
C GLU A 219 -22.23 21.27 4.18
N THR A 220 -22.79 21.30 2.98
CA THR A 220 -24.21 20.97 2.76
C THR A 220 -24.52 19.52 3.16
N VAL A 221 -23.66 18.58 2.74
CA VAL A 221 -23.80 17.16 3.07
C VAL A 221 -23.54 16.91 4.56
N GLU A 222 -22.48 17.51 5.11
CA GLU A 222 -22.12 17.40 6.53
C GLU A 222 -23.27 17.79 7.46
N ASN A 223 -23.90 18.94 7.19
CA ASN A 223 -25.02 19.45 7.97
C ASN A 223 -26.28 18.57 7.91
N SER A 224 -26.31 17.58 7.03
CA SER A 224 -27.42 16.61 6.88
C SER A 224 -27.12 15.26 7.52
N ILE A 225 -26.02 15.14 8.26
CA ILE A 225 -25.60 13.91 8.95
C ILE A 225 -25.73 14.13 10.47
N ASN A 226 -26.54 13.30 11.13
CA ASN A 226 -26.76 13.35 12.56
C ASN A 226 -25.92 12.29 13.30
N GLY A 227 -25.61 12.54 14.58
CA GLY A 227 -24.96 11.55 15.46
C GLY A 227 -23.44 11.42 15.31
N VAL A 228 -22.80 12.36 14.60
CA VAL A 228 -21.36 12.33 14.23
C VAL A 228 -20.49 13.31 15.03
N GLN A 229 -20.93 13.73 16.22
CA GLN A 229 -20.21 14.72 17.04
C GLN A 229 -18.81 14.28 17.49
N GLU A 230 -18.58 12.96 17.57
CA GLU A 230 -17.30 12.34 17.90
C GLU A 230 -16.66 11.63 16.69
N TRP A 231 -17.08 11.97 15.47
CA TRP A 231 -16.60 11.32 14.26
C TRP A 231 -15.77 12.29 13.42
N ASP A 232 -14.71 11.77 12.80
CA ASP A 232 -13.89 12.55 11.89
C ASP A 232 -14.48 12.55 10.47
N ALA A 233 -14.57 13.74 9.89
CA ALA A 233 -15.15 13.99 8.58
C ALA A 233 -14.07 14.28 7.54
N TYR A 234 -14.13 13.62 6.39
CA TYR A 234 -13.16 13.80 5.32
C TYR A 234 -13.79 14.11 3.97
N LEU A 235 -13.17 14.99 3.19
CA LEU A 235 -13.38 15.04 1.76
C LEU A 235 -12.54 13.94 1.11
N MET A 236 -13.21 13.00 0.43
CA MET A 236 -12.52 11.94 -0.30
C MET A 236 -12.74 12.12 -1.80
N PRO A 237 -11.73 12.61 -2.55
CA PRO A 237 -11.88 12.81 -3.98
C PRO A 237 -12.12 11.48 -4.69
N VAL A 238 -12.87 11.52 -5.79
CA VAL A 238 -12.78 10.46 -6.79
C VAL A 238 -11.39 10.49 -7.39
N ALA A 239 -10.82 9.34 -7.72
CA ALA A 239 -9.41 9.23 -8.13
C ALA A 239 -9.05 10.13 -9.32
N ALA A 240 -9.96 10.36 -10.27
CA ALA A 240 -9.78 11.29 -11.38
C ALA A 240 -9.45 12.74 -10.95
N HIS A 241 -9.83 13.13 -9.73
CA HIS A 241 -9.70 14.49 -9.22
C HIS A 241 -8.73 14.60 -8.02
N ALA A 242 -8.14 13.48 -7.57
CA ALA A 242 -7.39 13.43 -6.32
C ALA A 242 -6.15 14.33 -6.31
N SER A 243 -5.35 14.32 -7.39
CA SER A 243 -4.16 15.17 -7.51
C SER A 243 -4.50 16.67 -7.52
N SER A 244 -5.60 17.04 -8.19
CA SER A 244 -6.06 18.43 -8.23
C SER A 244 -6.57 18.91 -6.87
N ILE A 245 -7.28 18.04 -6.14
CA ILE A 245 -7.75 18.34 -4.79
C ILE A 245 -6.60 18.40 -3.78
N GLN A 246 -5.60 17.52 -3.91
CA GLN A 246 -4.39 17.56 -3.08
C GLN A 246 -3.58 18.86 -3.30
N ALA A 247 -3.52 19.36 -4.54
CA ALA A 247 -2.83 20.62 -4.84
C ALA A 247 -3.48 21.84 -4.14
N ASP A 248 -4.75 21.74 -3.75
CA ASP A 248 -5.50 22.75 -3.01
C ASP A 248 -5.59 22.43 -1.49
N GLU A 249 -4.76 21.52 -0.96
CA GLU A 249 -4.82 21.07 0.44
C GLU A 249 -4.80 22.22 1.46
N GLU A 250 -3.93 23.22 1.27
CA GLU A 250 -3.85 24.39 2.14
C GLU A 250 -5.21 25.11 2.26
N TYR A 251 -5.91 25.29 1.14
CA TYR A 251 -7.24 25.90 1.12
C TYR A 251 -8.27 25.05 1.88
N TYR A 252 -8.25 23.72 1.73
CA TYR A 252 -9.18 22.85 2.45
C TYR A 252 -8.88 22.84 3.97
N GLN A 253 -7.61 22.80 4.36
CA GLN A 253 -7.19 22.87 5.76
C GLN A 253 -7.60 24.21 6.41
N GLU A 254 -7.40 25.34 5.74
CA GLU A 254 -7.85 26.66 6.20
C GLU A 254 -9.38 26.73 6.43
N ASN A 255 -10.13 25.90 5.71
CA ASN A 255 -11.58 25.80 5.80
C ASN A 255 -12.07 24.62 6.66
N ASN A 256 -11.19 24.02 7.47
CA ASN A 256 -11.47 22.86 8.34
C ASN A 256 -11.98 21.61 7.60
N ILE A 257 -11.57 21.41 6.36
CA ILE A 257 -11.89 20.21 5.57
C ILE A 257 -10.63 19.34 5.50
N ALA A 258 -10.65 18.20 6.21
CA ALA A 258 -9.58 17.22 6.10
C ALA A 258 -9.75 16.39 4.81
N ILE A 259 -8.66 16.15 4.10
CA ILE A 259 -8.67 15.31 2.89
C ILE A 259 -8.28 13.88 3.28
N ALA A 260 -8.97 12.89 2.71
CA ALA A 260 -8.62 11.48 2.83
C ALA A 260 -8.59 10.80 1.47
N ASN A 261 -7.86 9.69 1.37
CA ASN A 261 -7.91 8.78 0.22
C ASN A 261 -8.53 7.44 0.64
N PRO A 262 -8.92 6.58 -0.32
CA PRO A 262 -9.47 5.27 0.02
C PRO A 262 -8.51 4.39 0.86
N ASP A 263 -7.20 4.66 0.84
CA ASP A 263 -6.17 3.96 1.63
C ASP A 263 -6.28 4.18 3.14
N ARG A 264 -6.96 5.26 3.54
CA ARG A 264 -7.30 5.52 4.93
C ARG A 264 -8.00 4.30 5.53
N TRP A 265 -8.89 3.69 4.77
CA TRP A 265 -9.69 2.54 5.21
C TRP A 265 -9.29 1.20 4.57
N SER A 266 -8.39 1.20 3.57
CA SER A 266 -7.84 -0.04 3.01
C SER A 266 -6.51 -0.44 3.65
N GLY A 267 -6.51 -1.56 4.40
CA GLY A 267 -5.34 -2.42 4.63
C GLY A 267 -4.22 -1.91 5.54
N GLN A 268 -3.37 -2.83 6.00
CA GLN A 268 -2.23 -2.62 6.91
C GLN A 268 -0.97 -2.19 6.14
N SER A 269 0.20 -2.09 6.79
CA SER A 269 1.49 -2.04 6.08
C SER A 269 1.59 -3.20 5.08
N GLY A 270 2.29 -3.00 3.95
CA GLY A 270 2.39 -3.98 2.86
C GLY A 270 3.85 -4.36 2.55
N CYS A 271 4.12 -5.64 2.32
CA CYS A 271 5.44 -6.14 1.91
C CYS A 271 5.30 -6.57 0.45
N TYR A 272 5.76 -5.74 -0.49
CA TYR A 272 5.69 -6.07 -1.91
C TYR A 272 6.80 -7.07 -2.28
N VAL A 273 8.00 -6.85 -1.75
CA VAL A 273 9.14 -7.76 -1.87
C VAL A 273 9.76 -7.92 -0.50
N PRO A 274 9.58 -9.07 0.18
CA PRO A 274 10.23 -9.33 1.46
C PRO A 274 11.74 -9.54 1.27
N GLY A 275 12.53 -9.16 2.27
CA GLY A 275 13.98 -9.33 2.25
C GLY A 275 14.71 -8.41 3.22
N TRP A 276 16.01 -8.28 3.03
CA TRP A 276 16.87 -7.43 3.85
C TRP A 276 17.75 -6.52 2.99
N ALA A 277 18.13 -5.37 3.55
CA ALA A 277 19.11 -4.43 2.98
C ALA A 277 19.87 -3.73 4.10
N ILE A 278 21.16 -3.45 3.89
CA ILE A 278 21.92 -2.52 4.72
C ILE A 278 22.42 -1.39 3.81
N GLY A 279 22.10 -0.15 4.17
CA GLY A 279 22.45 1.03 3.39
C GLY A 279 22.11 2.30 4.17
N ARG A 280 22.59 3.46 3.71
CA ARG A 280 22.17 4.74 4.30
C ARG A 280 20.71 4.99 3.94
N LEU A 281 19.88 5.26 4.94
CA LEU A 281 18.46 5.56 4.71
C LEU A 281 18.31 6.99 4.20
N LYS A 282 17.73 7.20 3.03
CA LYS A 282 17.52 8.53 2.44
C LYS A 282 16.06 8.79 2.14
N TYR A 283 15.52 9.84 2.75
CA TYR A 283 14.21 10.35 2.39
C TYR A 283 14.34 11.27 1.18
N ILE A 284 13.69 10.91 0.07
CA ILE A 284 13.62 11.71 -1.15
C ILE A 284 12.16 11.76 -1.61
N GLN A 285 11.64 12.94 -1.88
CA GLN A 285 10.30 13.09 -2.44
C GLN A 285 10.24 12.46 -3.84
N SER A 286 9.12 11.82 -4.17
CA SER A 286 8.94 11.04 -5.39
C SER A 286 9.31 11.81 -6.68
N GLY A 287 8.96 13.09 -6.75
CA GLY A 287 9.29 13.97 -7.89
C GLY A 287 10.75 14.42 -7.97
N GLU A 288 11.57 14.16 -6.94
CA GLU A 288 12.97 14.59 -6.85
C GLU A 288 13.97 13.43 -6.99
N ILE A 289 13.49 12.18 -7.06
CA ILE A 289 14.34 10.98 -7.07
C ILE A 289 15.40 11.01 -8.18
N ASP A 290 15.01 11.31 -9.41
CA ASP A 290 15.95 11.38 -10.54
C ASP A 290 17.02 12.46 -10.33
N GLY A 291 16.61 13.64 -9.85
CA GLY A 291 17.52 14.74 -9.55
C GLY A 291 18.51 14.39 -8.44
N ALA A 292 18.04 13.71 -7.39
CA ALA A 292 18.87 13.24 -6.29
C ALA A 292 19.86 12.14 -6.73
N TYR A 293 19.45 11.25 -7.62
CA TYR A 293 20.31 10.20 -8.14
C TYR A 293 21.43 10.76 -9.03
N LEU A 294 21.08 11.70 -9.91
CA LEU A 294 22.05 12.37 -10.80
C LEU A 294 23.02 13.29 -10.05
N SER A 295 22.59 13.89 -8.93
CA SER A 295 23.47 14.75 -8.12
C SER A 295 24.38 13.96 -7.17
N GLY A 296 24.15 12.65 -7.02
CA GLY A 296 24.82 11.80 -6.03
C GLY A 296 24.27 11.96 -4.60
N GLU A 297 23.16 12.68 -4.42
CA GLU A 297 22.45 12.73 -3.14
C GLU A 297 21.84 11.37 -2.76
N LEU A 298 21.34 10.64 -3.76
CA LEU A 298 20.86 9.25 -3.67
C LEU A 298 21.82 8.32 -4.41
N LEU A 299 22.30 7.28 -3.75
CA LEU A 299 23.27 6.34 -4.28
C LEU A 299 22.69 4.93 -4.47
N PRO A 300 23.27 4.10 -5.37
CA PRO A 300 22.91 2.68 -5.51
C PRO A 300 22.94 1.86 -4.21
N THR A 301 23.73 2.31 -3.22
CA THR A 301 23.91 1.65 -1.92
C THR A 301 22.95 2.15 -0.84
N ASP A 302 22.11 3.14 -1.15
CA ASP A 302 21.17 3.72 -0.20
C ASP A 302 19.86 2.92 -0.13
N ILE A 303 19.17 3.02 1.01
CA ILE A 303 17.77 2.58 1.15
C ILE A 303 16.91 3.82 0.90
N LEU A 304 16.07 3.80 -0.12
CA LEU A 304 15.18 4.90 -0.46
C LEU A 304 13.92 4.86 0.41
N LEU A 305 13.66 5.93 1.14
CA LEU A 305 12.37 6.21 1.78
C LEU A 305 11.68 7.31 0.97
N THR A 306 10.44 7.11 0.55
CA THR A 306 9.74 8.09 -0.31
C THR A 306 8.26 8.20 0.02
N ASP A 307 7.64 9.33 -0.31
CA ASP A 307 6.22 9.60 -0.11
C ASP A 307 5.33 8.77 -1.05
N PHE A 308 5.74 8.59 -2.31
CA PHE A 308 5.08 7.77 -3.32
C PHE A 308 6.11 7.09 -4.24
N VAL A 309 5.73 5.98 -4.86
CA VAL A 309 6.62 5.22 -5.76
C VAL A 309 6.31 5.62 -7.20
N PRO A 310 7.18 6.38 -7.89
CA PRO A 310 6.95 6.75 -9.29
C PRO A 310 7.01 5.54 -10.22
N THR A 311 6.69 5.77 -11.49
CA THR A 311 6.69 4.77 -12.58
C THR A 311 8.00 3.98 -12.67
N GLU A 312 9.13 4.65 -12.42
CA GLU A 312 10.45 4.04 -12.42
C GLU A 312 11.25 4.60 -11.25
N ILE A 313 12.05 3.74 -10.61
CA ILE A 313 13.01 4.13 -9.58
C ILE A 313 14.37 3.59 -10.02
N PRO A 314 15.45 4.37 -9.89
CA PRO A 314 16.80 3.88 -10.15
C PRO A 314 17.18 2.75 -9.18
N TYR A 315 18.18 1.94 -9.54
CA TYR A 315 18.64 0.88 -8.64
C TYR A 315 19.15 1.47 -7.30
N VAL A 316 18.63 0.92 -6.21
CA VAL A 316 18.95 1.24 -4.80
C VAL A 316 19.02 -0.06 -3.97
N ALA A 317 19.53 0.00 -2.74
CA ALA A 317 19.71 -1.19 -1.89
C ALA A 317 18.39 -1.70 -1.28
N GLY A 318 17.36 -0.85 -1.19
CA GLY A 318 16.02 -1.19 -0.67
C GLY A 318 15.05 -0.02 -0.79
N ILE A 319 13.75 -0.29 -0.72
CA ILE A 319 12.69 0.70 -0.93
C ILE A 319 11.66 0.67 0.22
N LEU A 320 11.37 1.83 0.79
CA LEU A 320 10.29 2.08 1.74
C LEU A 320 9.39 3.19 1.19
N SER A 321 8.09 2.95 1.16
CA SER A 321 7.11 3.98 0.78
C SER A 321 6.20 4.34 1.95
N LEU A 322 5.78 5.62 1.98
CA LEU A 322 4.76 6.14 2.88
C LEU A 322 3.35 6.08 2.27
N SER A 323 3.23 5.62 1.02
CA SER A 323 1.96 5.36 0.33
C SER A 323 1.94 3.93 -0.23
N PRO A 324 0.77 3.29 -0.36
CA PRO A 324 0.69 1.99 -0.97
C PRO A 324 0.99 2.05 -2.49
N THR A 325 1.40 0.91 -3.05
CA THR A 325 1.56 0.67 -4.48
C THR A 325 1.01 -0.72 -4.79
N THR A 326 1.11 -1.14 -6.05
CA THR A 326 0.56 -2.40 -6.52
C THR A 326 1.62 -3.51 -6.37
N PRO A 327 1.27 -4.70 -5.84
CA PRO A 327 2.24 -5.81 -5.67
C PRO A 327 2.92 -6.25 -6.97
N ASN A 328 2.26 -6.02 -8.12
CA ASN A 328 2.76 -6.37 -9.45
C ASN A 328 3.24 -5.13 -10.25
N SER A 329 3.60 -4.03 -9.58
CA SER A 329 4.21 -2.86 -10.22
C SER A 329 5.56 -3.19 -10.87
N HIS A 330 6.01 -2.42 -11.85
CA HIS A 330 7.35 -2.59 -12.41
C HIS A 330 8.43 -2.48 -11.33
N VAL A 331 8.26 -1.56 -10.39
CA VAL A 331 9.17 -1.37 -9.25
C VAL A 331 9.21 -2.62 -8.37
N SER A 332 8.07 -3.27 -8.10
CA SER A 332 8.03 -4.52 -7.33
C SER A 332 8.73 -5.67 -8.06
N ILE A 333 8.49 -5.83 -9.36
CA ILE A 333 9.14 -6.87 -10.18
C ILE A 333 10.65 -6.63 -10.25
N LEU A 334 11.08 -5.39 -10.43
CA LEU A 334 12.49 -5.01 -10.41
C LEU A 334 13.11 -5.27 -9.04
N ALA A 335 12.48 -4.83 -7.95
CA ALA A 335 12.96 -5.08 -6.59
C ALA A 335 13.12 -6.59 -6.31
N GLN A 336 12.17 -7.41 -6.77
CA GLN A 336 12.23 -8.86 -6.68
C GLN A 336 13.40 -9.43 -7.51
N SER A 337 13.61 -8.94 -8.74
CA SER A 337 14.74 -9.33 -9.60
C SER A 337 16.09 -8.90 -9.03
N TYR A 338 16.14 -7.78 -8.30
CA TYR A 338 17.33 -7.26 -7.62
C TYR A 338 17.57 -7.95 -6.27
N GLY A 339 16.58 -8.69 -5.76
CA GLY A 339 16.61 -9.30 -4.45
C GLY A 339 16.64 -8.27 -3.31
N ILE A 340 16.08 -7.08 -3.50
CA ILE A 340 16.03 -6.00 -2.50
C ILE A 340 14.65 -5.92 -1.83
N PRO A 341 14.56 -5.54 -0.55
CA PRO A 341 13.28 -5.37 0.12
C PRO A 341 12.53 -4.15 -0.42
N PHE A 342 11.22 -4.31 -0.61
CA PHE A 342 10.31 -3.22 -0.96
C PHE A 342 9.02 -3.32 -0.12
N ALA A 343 8.75 -2.30 0.70
CA ALA A 343 7.61 -2.30 1.59
C ALA A 343 6.95 -0.91 1.75
N TYR A 344 5.67 -0.92 2.10
CA TYR A 344 4.86 0.25 2.46
C TYR A 344 4.64 0.29 3.97
N ILE A 345 5.06 1.38 4.62
CA ILE A 345 4.88 1.58 6.07
C ILE A 345 3.60 2.39 6.30
N LYS A 346 2.56 1.76 6.86
CA LYS A 346 1.37 2.47 7.37
C LYS A 346 1.52 2.88 8.83
N ASN A 347 2.08 1.99 9.66
CA ASN A 347 2.19 2.18 11.11
C ASN A 347 2.93 3.49 11.49
N PRO A 348 2.29 4.44 12.21
CA PRO A 348 2.91 5.70 12.60
C PRO A 348 4.21 5.56 13.42
N VAL A 349 4.30 4.56 14.29
CA VAL A 349 5.52 4.28 15.07
C VAL A 349 6.66 3.83 14.15
N GLY A 350 6.36 2.94 13.20
CA GLY A 350 7.30 2.51 12.18
C GLY A 350 7.76 3.67 11.29
N ARG A 351 6.84 4.56 10.89
CA ARG A 351 7.16 5.78 10.12
C ARG A 351 8.08 6.72 10.90
N ALA A 352 7.73 7.04 12.14
CA ALA A 352 8.54 7.91 12.99
C ALA A 352 9.94 7.34 13.23
N LYS A 353 10.04 6.01 13.45
CA LYS A 353 11.32 5.32 13.59
C LYS A 353 12.17 5.40 12.32
N ALA A 354 11.60 5.09 11.15
CA ALA A 354 12.31 5.21 9.87
C ALA A 354 12.75 6.65 9.61
N MET A 355 11.87 7.64 9.81
CA MET A 355 12.21 9.07 9.66
C MET A 355 13.33 9.51 10.61
N SER A 356 13.37 8.99 11.84
CA SER A 356 14.44 9.30 12.80
C SER A 356 15.82 8.73 12.41
N GLN A 357 15.86 7.78 11.48
CA GLN A 357 17.08 7.11 10.99
C GLN A 357 17.56 7.64 9.64
N VAL A 358 16.91 8.67 9.08
CA VAL A 358 17.36 9.32 7.84
C VAL A 358 18.82 9.77 7.99
N ASP A 359 19.59 9.58 6.92
CA ASP A 359 21.03 9.75 6.82
C ASP A 359 21.90 8.79 7.67
N SER A 360 21.29 7.86 8.43
CA SER A 360 22.00 6.84 9.20
C SER A 360 22.15 5.54 8.41
N LEU A 361 23.24 4.79 8.67
CA LEU A 361 23.39 3.44 8.14
C LEU A 361 22.33 2.55 8.81
N THR A 362 21.45 1.94 8.02
CA THR A 362 20.25 1.27 8.50
C THR A 362 20.17 -0.15 7.94
N LEU A 363 19.84 -1.12 8.79
CA LEU A 363 19.33 -2.42 8.37
C LEU A 363 17.82 -2.30 8.19
N LEU A 364 17.35 -2.47 6.96
CA LEU A 364 15.94 -2.69 6.64
C LEU A 364 15.70 -4.18 6.51
N ARG A 365 14.68 -4.68 7.19
CA ARG A 365 14.15 -6.04 6.99
C ARG A 365 12.64 -6.00 6.83
N SER A 366 12.14 -6.72 5.83
CA SER A 366 10.73 -6.93 5.60
C SER A 366 10.44 -8.42 5.44
N SER A 367 9.34 -8.89 6.03
CA SER A 367 8.93 -10.29 5.92
C SER A 367 7.41 -10.42 5.87
N SER A 368 6.94 -11.24 4.95
CA SER A 368 5.53 -11.61 4.85
C SER A 368 5.22 -12.77 5.81
N GLY A 369 4.17 -12.60 6.61
CA GLY A 369 3.64 -13.60 7.55
C GLY A 369 2.40 -14.30 7.00
N TYR A 370 1.76 -15.11 7.85
CA TYR A 370 0.51 -15.78 7.51
C TYR A 370 -0.59 -14.77 7.12
N TRP A 371 -1.40 -15.12 6.13
CA TRP A 371 -2.52 -14.29 5.63
C TRP A 371 -2.10 -12.91 5.09
N GLY A 372 -0.87 -12.78 4.58
CA GLY A 372 -0.41 -11.54 3.94
C GLY A 372 -0.01 -10.43 4.90
N SER A 373 0.10 -10.70 6.22
CA SER A 373 0.58 -9.71 7.19
C SER A 373 2.02 -9.31 6.87
N CYS A 374 2.35 -8.02 6.85
CA CYS A 374 3.71 -7.55 6.61
C CYS A 374 4.38 -7.08 7.91
N SER A 375 5.57 -7.60 8.19
CA SER A 375 6.46 -7.08 9.21
C SER A 375 7.54 -6.24 8.55
N ILE A 376 7.68 -4.98 8.98
CA ILE A 376 8.71 -4.05 8.50
C ILE A 376 9.50 -3.58 9.71
N GLU A 377 10.82 -3.65 9.61
CA GLU A 377 11.69 -3.17 10.66
C GLU A 377 12.91 -2.45 10.11
N THR A 378 13.21 -1.31 10.72
CA THR A 378 14.44 -0.56 10.50
C THR A 378 15.26 -0.56 11.78
N LEU A 379 16.57 -0.81 11.67
CA LEU A 379 17.51 -0.83 12.79
C LEU A 379 18.75 -0.02 12.45
N ASP A 380 19.25 0.73 13.42
CA ASP A 380 20.54 1.40 13.25
C ASP A 380 21.63 0.34 13.04
N ALA A 381 22.46 0.54 12.03
CA ALA A 381 23.61 -0.28 11.69
C ALA A 381 24.91 0.53 11.73
N SER A 382 24.89 1.78 12.23
CA SER A 382 26.05 2.68 12.26
C SER A 382 27.23 2.17 13.11
N SER A 383 27.01 1.16 13.95
CA SER A 383 28.07 0.49 14.72
C SER A 383 28.81 -0.63 13.96
N VAL A 384 28.32 -1.01 12.77
CA VAL A 384 28.91 -2.04 11.92
C VAL A 384 30.20 -1.50 11.30
N SER A 385 31.29 -2.27 11.35
CA SER A 385 32.56 -1.88 10.73
C SER A 385 32.54 -2.14 9.22
N ASP A 386 33.28 -1.33 8.45
CA ASP A 386 33.35 -1.48 6.98
C ASP A 386 33.75 -2.89 6.52
N PRO A 387 34.71 -3.60 7.15
CA PRO A 387 35.04 -4.97 6.72
C PRO A 387 33.86 -5.93 6.87
N TYR A 388 33.15 -5.88 8.00
CA TYR A 388 32.01 -6.76 8.24
C TYR A 388 30.81 -6.39 7.37
N LEU A 389 30.59 -5.09 7.15
CA LEU A 389 29.59 -4.61 6.21
C LEU A 389 29.87 -5.14 4.79
N ASN A 390 31.11 -5.04 4.31
CA ASN A 390 31.50 -5.50 2.98
C ASN A 390 31.30 -7.01 2.82
N GLU A 391 31.63 -7.82 3.82
CA GLU A 391 31.35 -9.28 3.81
C GLU A 391 29.84 -9.57 3.65
N ILE A 392 28.99 -8.82 4.35
CA ILE A 392 27.53 -8.96 4.22
C ILE A 392 27.07 -8.51 2.83
N LEU A 393 27.57 -7.38 2.33
CA LEU A 393 27.16 -6.80 1.05
C LEU A 393 27.60 -7.65 -0.16
N GLU A 394 28.64 -8.48 -0.05
CA GLU A 394 28.98 -9.46 -1.10
C GLU A 394 27.84 -10.45 -1.37
N LEU A 395 26.97 -10.72 -0.38
CA LEU A 395 25.76 -11.54 -0.59
C LEU A 395 24.70 -10.87 -1.49
N LYS A 396 24.80 -9.55 -1.70
CA LYS A 396 23.92 -8.74 -2.56
C LYS A 396 24.55 -8.41 -3.90
N LYS A 397 25.76 -8.89 -4.17
CA LYS A 397 26.45 -8.63 -5.42
C LYS A 397 25.67 -9.24 -6.58
N ALA A 398 25.47 -8.45 -7.63
CA ALA A 398 24.83 -8.90 -8.85
C ALA A 398 25.61 -10.09 -9.43
N GLN A 399 24.90 -11.18 -9.74
CA GLN A 399 25.51 -12.29 -10.45
C GLN A 399 25.76 -11.90 -11.90
N GLN A 400 26.86 -12.40 -12.47
CA GLN A 400 27.11 -12.25 -13.89
C GLN A 400 26.04 -13.00 -14.68
N LEU A 401 25.41 -12.32 -15.65
CA LEU A 401 24.39 -12.94 -16.49
C LEU A 401 25.04 -13.77 -17.60
N ASP A 402 24.60 -15.02 -17.74
CA ASP A 402 24.91 -15.83 -18.93
C ASP A 402 23.98 -15.40 -20.07
N VAL A 403 24.45 -14.43 -20.86
CA VAL A 403 23.69 -13.87 -21.98
C VAL A 403 23.94 -14.69 -23.24
N ASN A 404 22.86 -15.14 -23.88
CA ASN A 404 22.95 -15.70 -25.22
C ASN A 404 23.33 -14.60 -26.21
N SER A 405 24.60 -14.52 -26.61
CA SER A 405 25.10 -13.51 -27.56
C SER A 405 24.22 -13.42 -28.80
N LYS A 406 23.87 -12.18 -29.16
CA LYS A 406 23.05 -11.90 -30.35
C LYS A 406 23.70 -12.50 -31.59
N GLY A 407 22.88 -13.07 -32.47
CA GLY A 407 23.28 -13.65 -33.73
C GLY A 407 22.47 -13.11 -34.89
N SER A 408 22.96 -13.33 -36.10
CA SER A 408 22.23 -13.06 -37.35
C SER A 408 21.28 -14.22 -37.66
N LYS A 409 20.03 -13.89 -37.99
CA LYS A 409 19.05 -14.84 -38.53
C LYS A 409 19.13 -14.94 -40.07
N GLY A 410 19.78 -13.98 -40.71
CA GLY A 410 19.88 -13.85 -42.16
C GLY A 410 18.68 -13.15 -42.81
N GLY A 411 17.84 -12.49 -42.02
CA GLY A 411 16.66 -11.75 -42.49
C GLY A 411 16.12 -10.84 -41.40
N ILE A 412 15.48 -9.73 -41.78
CA ILE A 412 15.12 -8.66 -40.84
C ILE A 412 13.89 -8.97 -39.98
N ALA A 413 13.06 -9.96 -40.33
CA ALA A 413 11.87 -10.30 -39.58
C ALA A 413 11.49 -11.79 -39.63
N ILE A 414 10.73 -12.23 -38.63
CA ILE A 414 10.03 -13.51 -38.57
C ILE A 414 8.51 -13.22 -38.52
N LYS A 415 7.79 -13.56 -39.59
CA LYS A 415 6.36 -13.27 -39.75
C LYS A 415 5.41 -14.15 -38.93
N ASP A 416 5.88 -15.30 -38.42
CA ASP A 416 5.05 -16.27 -37.72
C ASP A 416 5.72 -16.71 -36.41
N LEU A 417 5.34 -16.07 -35.31
CA LEU A 417 5.91 -16.36 -33.99
C LEU A 417 5.48 -17.70 -33.40
N SER A 418 4.46 -18.37 -33.96
CA SER A 418 4.11 -19.73 -33.52
C SER A 418 5.25 -20.74 -33.77
N LYS A 419 6.19 -20.41 -34.66
CA LYS A 419 7.35 -21.24 -35.04
C LYS A 419 8.63 -20.94 -34.25
N VAL A 420 8.57 -20.01 -33.29
CA VAL A 420 9.74 -19.48 -32.58
C VAL A 420 9.90 -20.10 -31.19
N TRP A 421 11.11 -20.47 -30.81
CA TRP A 421 11.41 -21.12 -29.53
C TRP A 421 12.28 -20.25 -28.62
N PRO A 422 12.37 -20.55 -27.31
CA PRO A 422 13.25 -19.81 -26.38
C PRO A 422 14.71 -19.68 -26.86
N SER A 423 15.22 -20.66 -27.60
CA SER A 423 16.57 -20.62 -28.20
C SER A 423 16.72 -19.58 -29.30
N ASP A 424 15.62 -19.12 -29.90
CA ASP A 424 15.62 -18.05 -30.90
C ASP A 424 15.74 -16.66 -30.25
N SER A 425 15.74 -16.54 -28.92
CA SER A 425 16.00 -15.27 -28.20
C SER A 425 17.30 -14.61 -28.63
N ARG A 426 18.30 -15.38 -29.05
CA ARG A 426 19.55 -14.87 -29.64
C ARG A 426 19.37 -14.12 -30.96
N TYR A 427 18.21 -14.20 -31.61
CA TYR A 427 17.90 -13.55 -32.89
C TYR A 427 16.84 -12.46 -32.77
N ILE A 428 15.93 -12.57 -31.80
CA ILE A 428 14.73 -11.73 -31.68
C ILE A 428 14.45 -11.25 -30.24
N GLY A 429 15.30 -11.56 -29.28
CA GLY A 429 15.13 -11.20 -27.88
C GLY A 429 14.14 -12.06 -27.08
N GLY A 430 14.10 -11.83 -25.77
CA GLY A 430 13.36 -12.60 -24.77
C GLY A 430 11.85 -12.49 -24.93
N LYS A 431 11.29 -11.26 -24.99
CA LYS A 431 9.84 -11.06 -25.15
C LYS A 431 9.28 -11.74 -26.38
N ALA A 432 9.90 -11.54 -27.54
CA ALA A 432 9.42 -12.15 -28.78
C ALA A 432 9.51 -13.69 -28.76
N ALA A 433 10.57 -14.25 -28.17
CA ALA A 433 10.72 -15.69 -28.03
C ALA A 433 9.69 -16.32 -27.07
N ASN A 434 9.45 -15.66 -25.92
CA ASN A 434 8.43 -16.08 -24.94
C ASN A 434 7.01 -15.89 -25.48
N PHE A 435 6.77 -14.85 -26.28
CA PHE A 435 5.50 -14.65 -26.96
C PHE A 435 5.17 -15.81 -27.93
N GLY A 436 6.18 -16.36 -28.62
CA GLY A 436 6.02 -17.55 -29.44
C GLY A 436 5.51 -18.77 -28.64
N PHE A 437 5.89 -18.90 -27.37
CA PHE A 437 5.34 -19.93 -26.48
C PHE A 437 3.86 -19.71 -26.15
N LEU A 438 3.45 -18.45 -25.89
CA LEU A 438 2.03 -18.12 -25.71
C LEU A 438 1.21 -18.41 -26.97
N ARG A 439 1.70 -18.00 -28.14
CA ARG A 439 1.05 -18.26 -29.44
C ARG A 439 0.76 -19.74 -29.70
N ARG A 440 1.63 -20.64 -29.25
CA ARG A 440 1.42 -22.08 -29.38
C ARG A 440 0.46 -22.65 -28.33
N THR A 441 0.42 -22.07 -27.14
CA THR A 441 -0.28 -22.64 -25.99
C THR A 441 -1.73 -22.16 -25.91
N VAL A 442 -1.95 -20.87 -26.15
CA VAL A 442 -3.26 -20.20 -26.11
C VAL A 442 -3.50 -19.37 -27.38
N PRO A 443 -3.60 -20.02 -28.56
CA PRO A 443 -3.63 -19.32 -29.84
C PRO A 443 -4.83 -18.40 -30.05
N ASN A 444 -5.95 -18.67 -29.35
CA ASN A 444 -7.17 -17.87 -29.44
C ASN A 444 -7.21 -16.73 -28.41
N ASN A 445 -6.23 -16.65 -27.51
CA ASN A 445 -6.16 -15.65 -26.44
C ASN A 445 -4.80 -14.94 -26.46
N SER A 446 -4.13 -14.92 -27.62
CA SER A 446 -2.87 -14.22 -27.86
C SER A 446 -2.89 -13.65 -29.28
N PRO A 447 -2.56 -12.36 -29.49
CA PRO A 447 -2.73 -11.72 -30.79
C PRO A 447 -1.70 -12.23 -31.82
N GLU A 448 -2.03 -12.17 -33.10
CA GLU A 448 -1.04 -12.37 -34.16
C GLU A 448 0.05 -11.30 -34.09
N ALA A 449 1.29 -11.72 -34.33
CA ALA A 449 2.47 -10.88 -34.15
C ALA A 449 3.62 -11.35 -35.05
N ILE A 450 4.51 -10.41 -35.36
CA ILE A 450 5.80 -10.66 -36.01
C ILE A 450 6.94 -10.23 -35.07
N ALA A 451 8.17 -10.62 -35.38
CA ALA A 451 9.35 -10.05 -34.73
C ALA A 451 10.37 -9.54 -35.73
N PHE A 452 10.82 -8.28 -35.59
CA PHE A 452 12.03 -7.83 -36.25
C PHE A 452 13.25 -8.37 -35.51
N THR A 453 14.23 -8.88 -36.25
CA THR A 453 15.43 -9.53 -35.73
C THR A 453 16.54 -8.52 -35.40
N PHE A 454 17.60 -9.00 -34.73
CA PHE A 454 18.82 -8.21 -34.55
C PHE A 454 19.53 -7.86 -35.86
N ASP A 455 19.20 -8.50 -36.99
CA ASP A 455 19.73 -8.10 -38.30
C ASP A 455 19.30 -6.67 -38.66
N LEU A 456 18.06 -6.26 -38.35
CA LEU A 456 17.61 -4.89 -38.59
C LEU A 456 18.33 -3.89 -37.69
N TRP A 457 18.51 -4.25 -36.41
CA TRP A 457 19.26 -3.46 -35.44
C TRP A 457 20.72 -3.28 -35.88
N ASP A 458 21.40 -4.36 -36.25
CA ASP A 458 22.79 -4.31 -36.68
C ASP A 458 22.94 -3.49 -37.96
N GLN A 459 22.05 -3.66 -38.94
CA GLN A 459 22.06 -2.80 -40.14
C GLN A 459 21.84 -1.32 -39.83
N PHE A 460 20.98 -0.99 -38.84
CA PHE A 460 20.80 0.39 -38.41
C PHE A 460 22.05 0.92 -37.69
N MET A 461 22.69 0.11 -36.85
CA MET A 461 23.88 0.51 -36.10
C MET A 461 25.15 0.61 -36.96
N GLU A 462 25.23 -0.11 -38.07
CA GLU A 462 26.35 0.00 -39.03
C GLU A 462 26.19 1.14 -40.05
N GLN A 463 25.14 1.96 -39.94
CA GLN A 463 24.98 3.10 -40.85
C GLN A 463 26.14 4.10 -40.69
N PRO A 464 26.59 4.74 -41.79
CA PRO A 464 27.70 5.70 -41.73
C PRO A 464 27.30 6.98 -41.00
N MET A 465 28.20 7.48 -40.16
CA MET A 465 28.07 8.72 -39.39
C MET A 465 29.38 9.52 -39.50
N GLY A 466 29.60 10.12 -40.67
CA GLY A 466 30.91 10.71 -41.01
C GLY A 466 31.94 9.62 -41.32
N ASP A 467 33.09 9.66 -40.66
CA ASP A 467 34.19 8.70 -40.85
C ASP A 467 34.05 7.41 -40.00
N LYS A 468 33.01 7.33 -39.15
CA LYS A 468 32.70 6.18 -38.28
C LYS A 468 31.33 5.59 -38.62
N THR A 469 31.03 4.40 -38.13
CA THR A 469 29.63 3.93 -38.04
C THR A 469 28.93 4.50 -36.80
N LEU A 470 27.59 4.48 -36.79
CA LEU A 470 26.81 4.85 -35.61
C LEU A 470 27.24 4.04 -34.37
N ARG A 471 27.50 2.74 -34.52
CA ARG A 471 27.99 1.88 -33.44
C ARG A 471 29.33 2.34 -32.87
N GLU A 472 30.29 2.66 -33.73
CA GLU A 472 31.62 3.12 -33.30
C GLU A 472 31.54 4.45 -32.55
N GLU A 473 30.67 5.35 -32.97
CA GLU A 473 30.44 6.62 -32.28
C GLU A 473 29.77 6.43 -30.92
N ILE A 474 28.79 5.52 -30.81
CA ILE A 474 28.17 5.16 -29.53
C ILE A 474 29.20 4.53 -28.59
N ASN A 475 29.95 3.53 -29.06
CA ASN A 475 30.97 2.84 -28.27
C ASN A 475 32.02 3.81 -27.71
N PHE A 476 32.47 4.77 -28.52
CA PHE A 476 33.40 5.81 -28.09
C PHE A 476 32.85 6.67 -26.94
N ARG A 477 31.54 6.96 -26.93
CA ARG A 477 30.89 7.79 -25.91
C ARG A 477 30.68 7.05 -24.59
N ILE A 478 30.49 5.73 -24.64
CA ILE A 478 30.25 4.91 -23.43
C ILE A 478 31.52 4.29 -22.85
N GLU A 479 32.62 4.21 -23.61
CA GLU A 479 33.91 3.66 -23.14
C GLU A 479 34.36 4.20 -21.77
N PRO A 480 34.24 5.52 -21.46
CA PRO A 480 34.67 6.04 -20.16
C PRO A 480 33.91 5.47 -18.95
N PHE A 481 32.74 4.85 -19.18
CA PHE A 481 31.81 4.39 -18.16
C PHE A 481 31.69 2.85 -18.07
N SER A 482 32.61 2.10 -18.70
CA SER A 482 32.49 0.65 -18.87
C SER A 482 32.81 -0.20 -17.62
N SER A 483 32.95 0.42 -16.44
CA SER A 483 33.24 -0.28 -15.19
C SER A 483 32.29 0.15 -14.08
N TRP A 484 31.87 -0.80 -13.23
CA TRP A 484 31.05 -0.54 -12.05
C TRP A 484 31.91 -0.40 -10.78
N PRO A 485 31.68 0.60 -9.90
CA PRO A 485 30.75 1.72 -10.06
C PRO A 485 31.26 2.76 -11.09
N THR A 486 30.35 3.60 -11.60
CA THR A 486 30.63 4.59 -12.66
C THR A 486 30.12 5.99 -12.27
N ASP A 487 30.54 7.02 -13.01
CA ASP A 487 29.99 8.38 -12.87
C ASP A 487 28.61 8.44 -13.55
N ILE A 488 27.55 8.37 -12.74
CA ILE A 488 26.16 8.29 -13.21
C ILE A 488 25.73 9.59 -13.90
N ALA A 489 26.20 10.75 -13.46
CA ALA A 489 25.79 12.04 -14.00
C ALA A 489 26.34 12.26 -15.41
N ASP A 490 27.63 12.01 -15.59
CA ASP A 490 28.28 12.12 -16.90
C ASP A 490 27.81 11.01 -17.85
N LEU A 491 27.52 9.81 -17.32
CA LEU A 491 26.90 8.73 -18.10
C LEU A 491 25.50 9.11 -18.60
N ASP A 492 24.61 9.64 -17.76
CA ASP A 492 23.26 10.07 -18.17
C ASP A 492 23.34 11.07 -19.32
N LYS A 493 24.25 12.05 -19.22
CA LYS A 493 24.50 13.01 -20.30
C LYS A 493 24.93 12.33 -21.59
N ALA A 494 25.90 11.40 -21.52
CA ALA A 494 26.38 10.66 -22.68
C ALA A 494 25.25 9.82 -23.33
N LEU A 495 24.43 9.16 -22.51
CA LEU A 495 23.29 8.35 -22.97
C LEU A 495 22.20 9.22 -23.59
N ARG A 496 21.85 10.38 -23.03
CA ARG A 496 20.92 11.34 -23.64
C ARG A 496 21.42 11.85 -24.99
N ASP A 497 22.73 12.07 -25.13
CA ASP A 497 23.33 12.45 -26.42
C ASP A 497 23.20 11.30 -27.44
N ILE A 498 23.45 10.05 -27.03
CA ILE A 498 23.27 8.86 -27.87
C ILE A 498 21.81 8.70 -28.30
N GLN A 499 20.87 8.84 -27.38
CA GLN A 499 19.43 8.81 -27.68
C GLN A 499 19.06 9.90 -28.70
N ASN A 500 19.55 11.14 -28.51
CA ASN A 500 19.32 12.23 -29.46
C ASN A 500 19.90 11.91 -30.86
N ILE A 501 21.08 11.29 -30.93
CA ILE A 501 21.67 10.84 -32.20
C ILE A 501 20.72 9.85 -32.90
N ILE A 502 20.28 8.79 -32.20
CA ILE A 502 19.39 7.77 -32.76
C ILE A 502 18.06 8.38 -33.22
N LEU A 503 17.50 9.32 -32.45
CA LEU A 503 16.20 9.93 -32.72
C LEU A 503 16.24 10.96 -33.87
N LYS A 504 17.31 11.76 -33.95
CA LYS A 504 17.34 12.97 -34.78
C LYS A 504 18.39 12.96 -35.90
N ALA A 505 19.49 12.25 -35.72
CA ALA A 505 20.62 12.24 -36.66
C ALA A 505 20.75 10.91 -37.44
N SER A 506 20.04 9.86 -37.02
CA SER A 506 20.04 8.55 -37.67
C SER A 506 18.74 8.28 -38.43
N HIS A 507 18.86 7.68 -39.61
CA HIS A 507 17.75 7.45 -40.52
C HIS A 507 17.84 6.08 -41.19
N PHE A 508 16.68 5.42 -41.37
CA PHE A 508 16.59 4.24 -42.23
C PHE A 508 16.82 4.64 -43.69
N SER A 509 17.63 3.86 -44.41
CA SER A 509 17.79 4.01 -45.87
C SER A 509 16.47 3.72 -46.59
N ASN A 510 16.34 4.17 -47.84
CA ASN A 510 15.11 3.91 -48.62
C ASN A 510 14.85 2.41 -48.82
N GLU A 511 15.92 1.61 -48.94
CA GLU A 511 15.86 0.16 -49.04
C GLU A 511 15.36 -0.45 -47.72
N GLN A 512 15.87 0.01 -46.58
CA GLN A 512 15.41 -0.42 -45.26
C GLN A 512 13.96 -0.06 -45.01
N LYS A 513 13.56 1.19 -45.34
CA LYS A 513 12.17 1.64 -45.24
C LYS A 513 11.22 0.74 -46.03
N SER A 514 11.57 0.47 -47.29
CA SER A 514 10.78 -0.40 -48.16
C SER A 514 10.69 -1.83 -47.61
N ALA A 515 11.81 -2.37 -47.09
CA ALA A 515 11.84 -3.71 -46.50
C ALA A 515 10.97 -3.80 -45.23
N ILE A 516 11.07 -2.83 -44.33
CA ILE A 516 10.24 -2.75 -43.10
C ILE A 516 8.75 -2.71 -43.47
N LEU A 517 8.34 -1.85 -44.40
CA LEU A 517 6.94 -1.76 -44.82
C LEU A 517 6.44 -3.07 -45.46
N ASN A 518 7.29 -3.76 -46.20
CA ASN A 518 6.98 -5.08 -46.77
C ASN A 518 6.79 -6.17 -45.70
N GLU A 519 7.52 -6.09 -44.59
CA GLU A 519 7.31 -7.00 -43.46
C GLU A 519 6.02 -6.67 -42.70
N LEU A 520 5.63 -5.40 -42.66
CA LEU A 520 4.39 -4.91 -42.03
C LEU A 520 3.13 -5.06 -42.89
N SER A 521 3.23 -5.55 -44.13
CA SER A 521 2.10 -5.61 -45.08
C SER A 521 0.91 -6.46 -44.64
N GLY A 522 1.07 -7.29 -43.59
CA GLY A 522 -0.01 -8.08 -42.99
C GLY A 522 -0.85 -7.33 -41.97
N PHE A 523 -0.40 -6.15 -41.53
CA PHE A 523 -1.12 -5.31 -40.58
C PHE A 523 -2.03 -4.31 -41.32
N SER A 524 -3.15 -3.95 -40.70
CA SER A 524 -4.02 -2.88 -41.20
C SER A 524 -3.26 -1.54 -41.20
N PRO A 525 -3.21 -0.79 -42.32
CA PRO A 525 -2.44 0.45 -42.40
C PRO A 525 -3.07 1.61 -41.61
N ASN A 526 -4.35 1.49 -41.26
CA ASN A 526 -5.14 2.52 -40.56
C ASN A 526 -5.24 2.28 -39.05
N GLU A 527 -4.57 1.25 -38.54
CA GLU A 527 -4.61 0.88 -37.12
C GLU A 527 -3.22 1.04 -36.49
N LYS A 528 -3.20 1.42 -35.21
CA LYS A 528 -1.96 1.54 -34.45
C LYS A 528 -1.27 0.17 -34.37
N ILE A 529 0.01 0.13 -34.71
CA ILE A 529 0.88 -1.04 -34.55
C ILE A 529 1.82 -0.80 -33.37
N ARG A 530 1.83 -1.71 -32.39
CA ARG A 530 2.72 -1.65 -31.23
C ARG A 530 4.06 -2.31 -31.54
N PHE A 531 5.15 -1.57 -31.35
CA PHE A 531 6.52 -2.04 -31.38
C PHE A 531 7.02 -2.17 -29.94
N ARG A 532 7.09 -3.40 -29.43
CA ARG A 532 7.62 -3.71 -28.10
C ARG A 532 9.12 -3.99 -28.19
N SER A 533 9.89 -3.44 -27.26
CA SER A 533 11.30 -3.79 -27.09
C SER A 533 11.47 -5.30 -26.93
N SER A 534 12.50 -5.88 -27.51
CA SER A 534 12.82 -7.31 -27.31
C SER A 534 14.34 -7.52 -27.35
N THR A 535 15.02 -7.37 -26.20
CA THR A 535 16.47 -7.62 -26.11
C THR A 535 16.80 -9.07 -25.73
N ASN A 536 18.01 -9.54 -25.98
CA ASN A 536 18.46 -10.90 -25.62
C ASN A 536 18.88 -11.04 -24.15
N VAL A 537 18.83 -9.96 -23.36
CA VAL A 537 19.08 -9.97 -21.91
C VAL A 537 17.80 -9.92 -21.07
N GLU A 538 16.66 -9.50 -21.60
CA GLU A 538 15.38 -9.41 -20.88
C GLU A 538 14.62 -10.74 -20.85
N ASP A 539 13.68 -10.86 -19.91
CA ASP A 539 12.83 -12.04 -19.69
C ASP A 539 13.61 -13.37 -19.71
N THR A 540 14.84 -13.33 -19.21
CA THR A 540 15.64 -14.52 -18.90
C THR A 540 15.26 -15.04 -17.52
N ARG A 541 15.68 -16.27 -17.20
CA ARG A 541 15.44 -16.87 -15.87
C ARG A 541 16.07 -16.09 -14.72
N TYR A 542 17.11 -15.29 -15.00
CA TYR A 542 17.92 -14.60 -13.99
C TYR A 542 17.74 -13.08 -14.03
N PHE A 543 17.14 -12.55 -15.10
CA PHE A 543 16.95 -11.12 -15.29
C PHE A 543 15.72 -10.84 -16.16
N VAL A 544 14.78 -10.07 -15.61
CA VAL A 544 13.50 -9.78 -16.26
C VAL A 544 13.58 -8.53 -17.13
N GLY A 545 14.26 -7.48 -16.67
CA GLY A 545 14.33 -6.19 -17.35
C GLY A 545 12.98 -5.46 -17.48
N ALA A 546 12.05 -5.70 -16.56
CA ALA A 546 10.75 -5.02 -16.52
C ALA A 546 10.93 -3.51 -16.36
N GLY A 547 10.22 -2.69 -17.14
CA GLY A 547 10.32 -1.24 -17.07
C GLY A 547 11.65 -0.61 -17.52
N LEU A 548 12.63 -1.38 -18.02
CA LEU A 548 13.92 -0.79 -18.44
C LEU A 548 13.89 -0.21 -19.87
N TYR A 549 13.01 -0.72 -20.71
CA TYR A 549 12.93 -0.38 -22.12
C TYR A 549 11.51 0.03 -22.52
N ASP A 550 11.43 0.99 -23.44
CA ASP A 550 10.18 1.56 -23.87
C ASP A 550 9.58 0.85 -25.08
N SER A 551 8.27 0.97 -25.21
CA SER A 551 7.52 0.45 -26.36
C SER A 551 6.65 1.55 -26.94
N PHE A 552 6.61 1.66 -28.27
CA PHE A 552 5.93 2.75 -28.96
C PHE A 552 4.95 2.21 -30.00
N SER A 553 3.89 2.97 -30.27
CA SER A 553 2.99 2.68 -31.39
C SER A 553 3.35 3.52 -32.61
N GLY A 554 3.14 2.95 -33.78
CA GLY A 554 3.31 3.62 -35.07
C GLY A 554 2.14 3.37 -36.03
N CYS A 555 1.96 4.27 -36.98
CA CYS A 555 0.95 4.21 -38.05
C CYS A 555 1.63 4.07 -39.41
N VAL A 556 1.18 3.14 -40.25
CA VAL A 556 1.78 2.93 -41.58
C VAL A 556 1.38 4.03 -42.56
N LEU A 557 0.14 4.51 -42.48
CA LEU A 557 -0.32 5.61 -43.34
C LEU A 557 0.49 6.90 -43.14
N ASP A 558 0.85 7.22 -41.91
CA ASP A 558 1.68 8.40 -41.59
C ASP A 558 3.09 8.35 -42.20
N ASP A 559 3.54 7.22 -42.76
CA ASP A 559 4.81 7.12 -43.50
C ASP A 559 4.58 6.97 -45.03
N THR A 560 3.32 6.96 -45.50
CA THR A 560 2.94 6.64 -46.90
C THR A 560 1.91 7.56 -47.55
N ASP A 561 1.31 8.49 -46.80
CA ASP A 561 0.20 9.38 -47.23
C ASP A 561 0.64 10.64 -48.01
N ASN A 562 1.93 10.75 -48.34
CA ASN A 562 2.56 11.87 -49.08
C ASN A 562 2.48 13.24 -48.38
N ASN A 563 2.26 13.30 -47.08
CA ASN A 563 2.50 14.52 -46.31
C ASN A 563 3.31 14.21 -45.04
N ASP A 564 3.79 15.27 -44.38
CA ASP A 564 4.50 15.17 -43.09
C ASP A 564 3.71 15.96 -42.01
N THR A 565 2.40 16.12 -42.18
CA THR A 565 1.53 17.02 -41.42
C THR A 565 0.38 16.25 -40.75
N GLY A 566 0.35 16.25 -39.41
CA GLY A 566 -0.71 15.55 -38.69
C GLY A 566 -2.11 16.16 -38.86
N PRO A 567 -3.14 15.56 -38.22
CA PRO A 567 -3.03 14.56 -37.17
C PRO A 567 -2.70 13.15 -37.67
N SER A 568 -2.28 12.26 -36.77
CA SER A 568 -2.01 10.85 -37.12
C SER A 568 -3.25 10.16 -37.69
N HIS A 569 -3.10 9.39 -38.77
CA HIS A 569 -4.18 8.63 -39.38
C HIS A 569 -4.77 7.56 -38.46
N CYS A 570 -3.93 7.00 -37.59
CA CYS A 570 -4.32 5.97 -36.64
C CYS A 570 -4.69 6.55 -35.26
N ASP A 571 -4.53 7.87 -35.06
CA ASP A 571 -4.77 8.56 -33.80
C ASP A 571 -5.16 10.03 -34.02
N PRO A 572 -6.43 10.33 -34.32
CA PRO A 572 -6.85 11.69 -34.68
C PRO A 572 -6.62 12.74 -33.58
N ASP A 573 -6.50 12.31 -32.31
CA ASP A 573 -6.19 13.18 -31.17
C ASP A 573 -4.71 13.57 -31.10
N GLU A 574 -3.83 12.87 -31.81
CA GLU A 574 -2.41 13.19 -31.92
C GLU A 574 -2.18 14.19 -33.06
N PRO A 575 -1.82 15.46 -32.76
CA PRO A 575 -1.76 16.52 -33.77
C PRO A 575 -0.59 16.35 -34.75
N ASN A 576 0.33 15.44 -34.47
CA ASN A 576 1.49 15.15 -35.32
C ASN A 576 1.44 13.70 -35.77
N GLU A 577 1.95 13.44 -36.98
CA GLU A 577 2.16 12.10 -37.48
C GLU A 577 2.99 11.23 -36.52
N ARG A 578 2.60 9.96 -36.45
CA ARG A 578 3.16 8.92 -35.60
C ARG A 578 3.61 7.73 -36.46
N GLY A 579 4.41 7.97 -37.49
CA GLY A 579 4.96 6.94 -38.38
C GLY A 579 5.69 5.76 -37.67
N VAL A 580 5.71 4.60 -38.32
CA VAL A 580 6.40 3.38 -37.85
C VAL A 580 7.92 3.56 -37.77
N PHE A 581 8.56 4.33 -38.66
CA PHE A 581 10.01 4.57 -38.57
C PHE A 581 10.40 5.40 -37.35
N ARG A 582 9.53 6.33 -36.94
CA ARG A 582 9.67 7.06 -35.68
C ARG A 582 9.54 6.11 -34.49
N ALA A 583 8.53 5.24 -34.49
CA ALA A 583 8.31 4.29 -33.42
C ALA A 583 9.53 3.36 -33.22
N ILE A 584 10.08 2.80 -34.30
CA ILE A 584 11.26 1.92 -34.22
C ILE A 584 12.48 2.67 -33.65
N ARG A 585 12.79 3.88 -34.13
CA ARG A 585 13.92 4.68 -33.61
C ARG A 585 13.77 4.99 -32.13
N LYS A 586 12.54 5.24 -31.66
CA LYS A 586 12.29 5.45 -30.23
C LYS A 586 12.54 4.19 -29.40
N VAL A 587 12.14 3.01 -29.87
CA VAL A 587 12.47 1.73 -29.19
C VAL A 587 13.98 1.47 -29.23
N TYR A 588 14.67 1.83 -30.31
CA TYR A 588 16.12 1.70 -30.37
C TYR A 588 16.85 2.65 -29.43
N ALA A 589 16.37 3.89 -29.29
CA ALA A 589 16.90 4.85 -28.34
C ALA A 589 16.72 4.37 -26.89
N SER A 590 15.61 3.71 -26.55
CA SER A 590 15.38 3.23 -25.19
C SER A 590 16.34 2.11 -24.76
N PHE A 591 17.05 1.45 -25.68
CA PHE A 591 18.15 0.55 -25.33
C PHE A 591 19.21 1.24 -24.46
N TYR A 592 19.36 2.55 -24.64
CA TYR A 592 20.30 3.43 -23.94
C TYR A 592 19.62 4.25 -22.83
N ASN A 593 18.46 3.83 -22.31
CA ASN A 593 17.93 4.40 -21.07
C ASN A 593 18.95 4.19 -19.93
N LEU A 594 19.07 5.18 -19.03
CA LEU A 594 20.07 5.16 -17.95
C LEU A 594 19.97 3.88 -17.10
N ASN A 595 18.78 3.57 -16.59
CA ASN A 595 18.53 2.37 -15.79
C ASN A 595 18.83 1.08 -16.57
N ALA A 596 18.51 1.04 -17.87
CA ALA A 596 18.81 -0.13 -18.71
C ALA A 596 20.32 -0.36 -18.87
N TYR A 597 21.09 0.70 -19.10
CA TYR A 597 22.54 0.61 -19.23
C TYR A 597 23.21 0.26 -17.90
N LEU A 598 22.81 0.91 -16.80
CA LEU A 598 23.34 0.63 -15.47
C LEU A 598 23.15 -0.84 -15.07
N GLU A 599 22.00 -1.43 -15.37
CA GLU A 599 21.76 -2.85 -15.08
C GLU A 599 22.64 -3.79 -15.89
N ARG A 600 22.83 -3.52 -17.20
CA ARG A 600 23.77 -4.29 -18.02
C ARG A 600 25.19 -4.18 -17.48
N LEU A 601 25.61 -2.97 -17.09
CA LEU A 601 26.92 -2.72 -16.51
C LEU A 601 27.11 -3.46 -15.17
N ARG A 602 26.12 -3.40 -14.26
CA ARG A 602 26.13 -4.04 -12.94
C ARG A 602 26.24 -5.56 -13.04
N HIS A 603 25.61 -6.15 -14.05
CA HIS A 603 25.65 -7.58 -14.35
C HIS A 603 26.85 -8.02 -15.22
N GLY A 604 27.76 -7.10 -15.57
CA GLY A 604 28.94 -7.40 -16.38
C GLY A 604 28.60 -7.84 -17.81
N VAL A 605 27.47 -7.36 -18.36
CA VAL A 605 27.04 -7.64 -19.72
C VAL A 605 27.90 -6.87 -20.71
N ASN A 606 28.41 -7.57 -21.72
CA ASN A 606 29.17 -6.95 -22.80
C ASN A 606 28.22 -6.36 -23.85
N GLU A 607 28.32 -5.05 -24.11
CA GLU A 607 27.47 -4.32 -25.06
C GLU A 607 27.52 -4.88 -26.50
N SER A 608 28.62 -5.53 -26.91
CA SER A 608 28.70 -6.13 -28.25
C SER A 608 27.88 -7.41 -28.41
N ASP A 609 27.55 -8.07 -27.30
CA ASP A 609 26.78 -9.33 -27.26
C ASP A 609 25.27 -9.10 -27.23
N VAL A 610 24.81 -7.85 -27.07
CA VAL A 610 23.40 -7.48 -26.89
C VAL A 610 22.89 -6.51 -27.95
N GLY A 611 21.58 -6.47 -28.13
CA GLY A 611 20.91 -5.57 -29.07
C GLY A 611 19.41 -5.47 -28.83
N MET A 612 18.71 -4.74 -29.70
CA MET A 612 17.27 -4.52 -29.61
C MET A 612 16.54 -5.07 -30.85
N ALA A 613 15.86 -6.21 -30.68
CA ALA A 613 14.85 -6.69 -31.61
C ALA A 613 13.48 -6.12 -31.22
N LEU A 614 12.44 -6.40 -32.01
CA LEU A 614 11.11 -5.81 -31.81
C LEU A 614 10.03 -6.89 -31.90
N LEU A 615 9.19 -7.01 -30.88
CA LEU A 615 7.93 -7.76 -30.96
C LEU A 615 6.84 -6.82 -31.47
N VAL A 616 6.16 -7.18 -32.56
CA VAL A 616 5.24 -6.28 -33.26
C VAL A 616 3.86 -6.92 -33.39
N HIS A 617 2.82 -6.24 -32.89
CA HIS A 617 1.42 -6.66 -32.97
C HIS A 617 0.49 -5.43 -33.05
N HIS A 618 -0.79 -5.59 -33.42
CA HIS A 618 -1.75 -4.49 -33.36
C HIS A 618 -1.91 -3.97 -31.92
N SER A 619 -1.96 -2.65 -31.75
CA SER A 619 -2.29 -2.04 -30.47
C SER A 619 -3.75 -2.31 -30.13
N PHE A 620 -4.07 -2.34 -28.83
CA PHE A 620 -5.45 -2.42 -28.36
C PHE A 620 -5.91 -0.98 -28.20
N PRO A 621 -6.94 -0.51 -28.93
CA PRO A 621 -7.47 0.83 -28.73
C PRO A 621 -8.07 0.97 -27.33
N ASP A 622 -7.77 2.08 -26.65
CA ASP A 622 -8.24 2.33 -25.28
C ASP A 622 -9.77 2.22 -25.15
N GLU A 623 -10.51 2.61 -26.20
CA GLU A 623 -11.98 2.55 -26.27
C GLU A 623 -12.57 1.14 -26.14
N ILE A 624 -11.79 0.10 -26.47
CA ILE A 624 -12.25 -1.30 -26.40
C ILE A 624 -11.65 -2.05 -25.21
N GLU A 625 -10.75 -1.43 -24.44
CA GLU A 625 -10.17 -2.05 -23.25
C GLU A 625 -11.14 -1.96 -22.07
N VAL A 626 -11.61 -3.12 -21.60
CA VAL A 626 -12.45 -3.23 -20.40
C VAL A 626 -11.57 -3.30 -19.16
N ALA A 627 -10.48 -4.05 -19.24
CA ALA A 627 -9.52 -4.21 -18.16
C ALA A 627 -8.10 -4.44 -18.68
N ASN A 628 -7.14 -3.94 -17.92
CA ASN A 628 -5.71 -4.21 -18.08
C ASN A 628 -5.19 -4.85 -16.80
N GLY A 629 -4.29 -5.83 -16.88
CA GLY A 629 -3.95 -6.64 -15.72
C GLY A 629 -2.58 -7.30 -15.74
N VAL A 630 -2.08 -7.59 -14.54
CA VAL A 630 -0.88 -8.43 -14.33
C VAL A 630 -1.23 -9.54 -13.35
N ALA A 631 -0.89 -10.78 -13.69
CA ALA A 631 -1.07 -11.94 -12.83
C ALA A 631 0.28 -12.57 -12.49
N THR A 632 0.47 -12.95 -11.22
CA THR A 632 1.57 -13.81 -10.79
C THR A 632 1.02 -15.19 -10.43
N LEU A 633 1.80 -16.22 -10.73
CA LEU A 633 1.45 -17.62 -10.49
C LEU A 633 2.61 -18.32 -9.79
N VAL A 634 2.32 -18.91 -8.64
CA VAL A 634 3.24 -19.75 -7.87
C VAL A 634 2.72 -21.17 -7.88
N ARG A 635 3.55 -22.11 -8.34
CA ARG A 635 3.22 -23.54 -8.33
C ARG A 635 3.97 -24.25 -7.21
N GLY A 636 3.23 -24.95 -6.35
CA GLY A 636 3.78 -25.83 -5.32
C GLY A 636 3.38 -27.30 -5.51
N LEU A 637 4.30 -28.20 -5.20
CA LEU A 637 4.05 -29.65 -5.19
C LEU A 637 3.75 -30.15 -3.77
N SER A 638 2.64 -30.87 -3.61
CA SER A 638 2.32 -31.58 -2.36
C SER A 638 2.03 -33.06 -2.64
N GLY A 639 3.08 -33.89 -2.56
CA GLY A 639 3.01 -35.29 -2.93
C GLY A 639 2.71 -35.48 -4.42
N ARG A 640 1.54 -36.05 -4.74
CA ARG A 640 1.05 -36.19 -6.14
C ARG A 640 0.12 -35.07 -6.58
N SER A 641 -0.17 -34.13 -5.70
CA SER A 641 -1.09 -33.03 -5.97
C SER A 641 -0.34 -31.76 -6.31
N THR A 642 -0.93 -30.95 -7.18
CA THR A 642 -0.43 -29.63 -7.54
C THR A 642 -1.31 -28.58 -6.88
N ARG A 643 -0.69 -27.64 -6.18
CA ARG A 643 -1.32 -26.38 -5.76
C ARG A 643 -0.76 -25.26 -6.61
N VAL A 644 -1.64 -24.40 -7.08
CA VAL A 644 -1.30 -23.16 -7.75
C VAL A 644 -1.97 -22.02 -7.00
N ASP A 645 -1.17 -21.05 -6.62
CA ASP A 645 -1.63 -19.79 -6.03
C ASP A 645 -1.40 -18.68 -7.06
N ILE A 646 -2.41 -17.86 -7.31
CA ILE A 646 -2.42 -16.83 -8.35
C ILE A 646 -2.81 -15.51 -7.69
N SER A 647 -2.10 -14.43 -8.00
CA SER A 647 -2.52 -13.08 -7.60
C SER A 647 -2.70 -12.23 -8.86
N MET A 648 -3.92 -11.73 -9.07
CA MET A 648 -4.31 -10.92 -10.21
C MET A 648 -4.51 -9.48 -9.76
N VAL A 649 -3.76 -8.56 -10.35
CA VAL A 649 -3.93 -7.13 -10.16
C VAL A 649 -4.54 -6.55 -11.43
N THR A 650 -5.70 -5.90 -11.32
CA THR A 650 -6.52 -5.49 -12.46
C THR A 650 -6.94 -4.02 -12.35
N GLN A 651 -6.75 -3.25 -13.41
CA GLN A 651 -7.25 -1.89 -13.53
C GLN A 651 -8.38 -1.83 -14.56
N LYS A 652 -9.41 -1.04 -14.26
CA LYS A 652 -10.52 -0.77 -15.18
C LYS A 652 -10.06 0.12 -16.33
N GLY A 653 -10.42 -0.26 -17.56
CA GLY A 653 -10.04 0.46 -18.78
C GLY A 653 -8.59 0.25 -19.19
N ALA A 654 -8.08 1.17 -20.02
CA ALA A 654 -6.69 1.19 -20.49
C ALA A 654 -5.68 1.75 -19.47
N VAL A 655 -6.13 2.04 -18.25
CA VAL A 655 -5.26 2.59 -17.21
C VAL A 655 -4.22 1.56 -16.78
N SER A 656 -3.00 2.03 -16.57
CA SER A 656 -1.87 1.17 -16.24
C SER A 656 -2.01 0.54 -14.85
N VAL A 657 -1.81 -0.78 -14.77
CA VAL A 657 -1.68 -1.53 -13.50
C VAL A 657 -0.26 -1.44 -12.95
N THR A 658 0.72 -1.46 -13.84
CA THR A 658 2.13 -1.51 -13.47
C THR A 658 2.63 -0.15 -12.97
N ASN A 659 1.99 0.92 -13.43
CA ASN A 659 2.28 2.32 -13.11
C ASN A 659 0.97 3.13 -13.02
N PRO A 660 0.15 2.95 -11.96
CA PRO A 660 -1.09 3.70 -11.82
C PRO A 660 -0.80 5.21 -11.76
N GLU A 661 -1.56 6.01 -12.51
CA GLU A 661 -1.47 7.47 -12.43
C GLU A 661 -2.28 8.00 -11.24
N GLY A 662 -1.70 8.92 -10.47
CA GLY A 662 -2.36 9.55 -9.32
C GLY A 662 -2.70 8.56 -8.20
N SER A 663 -3.93 8.61 -7.68
CA SER A 663 -4.41 7.74 -6.60
C SER A 663 -5.18 6.52 -7.11
N ALA A 664 -4.89 6.05 -8.33
CA ALA A 664 -5.57 4.88 -8.89
C ALA A 664 -5.16 3.62 -8.13
N ILE A 665 -6.14 2.99 -7.47
CA ILE A 665 -5.97 1.73 -6.76
C ILE A 665 -6.49 0.63 -7.69
N PRO A 666 -5.67 -0.37 -8.05
CA PRO A 666 -6.15 -1.51 -8.80
C PRO A 666 -6.93 -2.45 -7.90
N GLU A 667 -7.75 -3.25 -8.54
CA GLU A 667 -8.30 -4.44 -7.92
C GLU A 667 -7.19 -5.48 -7.69
N VAL A 668 -7.29 -6.21 -6.58
CA VAL A 668 -6.46 -7.38 -6.30
C VAL A 668 -7.37 -8.56 -6.02
N VAL A 669 -7.24 -9.60 -6.84
CA VAL A 669 -7.97 -10.88 -6.71
C VAL A 669 -6.97 -12.00 -6.54
N ASP A 670 -7.07 -12.72 -5.44
CA ASP A 670 -6.31 -13.94 -5.23
C ASP A 670 -7.11 -15.13 -5.73
N GLY A 671 -6.43 -16.01 -6.46
CA GLY A 671 -6.95 -17.25 -6.99
C GLY A 671 -6.16 -18.43 -6.46
N TYR A 672 -6.82 -19.57 -6.29
CA TYR A 672 -6.14 -20.82 -6.02
C TYR A 672 -6.74 -21.96 -6.83
N LEU A 673 -5.88 -22.90 -7.18
CA LEU A 673 -6.25 -24.09 -7.92
C LEU A 673 -5.52 -25.29 -7.34
N TYR A 674 -6.27 -26.33 -7.02
CA TYR A 674 -5.74 -27.61 -6.55
C TYR A 674 -6.15 -28.71 -7.54
N ARG A 675 -5.18 -29.49 -7.98
CA ARG A 675 -5.38 -30.63 -8.91
C ARG A 675 -4.68 -31.87 -8.35
N GLY A 676 -5.46 -32.94 -8.10
CA GLY A 676 -4.95 -34.15 -7.46
C GLY A 676 -6.06 -35.15 -7.15
N ALA A 677 -6.10 -35.67 -5.90
CA ALA A 677 -7.15 -36.58 -5.45
C ALA A 677 -8.54 -35.92 -5.32
N SER A 678 -8.56 -34.60 -5.18
CA SER A 678 -9.75 -33.76 -5.28
C SER A 678 -9.36 -32.54 -6.10
N ASN A 679 -10.26 -32.06 -6.94
CA ASN A 679 -10.05 -30.85 -7.73
C ASN A 679 -10.97 -29.77 -7.20
N TYR A 680 -10.41 -28.59 -6.93
CA TYR A 680 -11.17 -27.42 -6.57
C TYR A 680 -10.38 -26.18 -6.99
N GLU A 681 -11.11 -25.12 -7.30
CA GLU A 681 -10.59 -23.77 -7.52
C GLU A 681 -11.47 -22.77 -6.78
N GLY A 682 -10.97 -21.56 -6.63
CA GLY A 682 -11.76 -20.44 -6.12
C GLY A 682 -10.99 -19.14 -6.26
N VAL A 683 -11.72 -18.03 -6.22
CA VAL A 683 -11.14 -16.70 -6.09
C VAL A 683 -11.66 -15.95 -4.88
N SER A 684 -10.87 -14.97 -4.45
CA SER A 684 -11.18 -14.09 -3.35
C SER A 684 -10.70 -12.69 -3.67
N LEU A 685 -11.66 -11.75 -3.71
CA LEU A 685 -11.40 -10.34 -3.90
C LEU A 685 -10.74 -9.76 -2.65
N GLN A 686 -9.45 -9.43 -2.74
CA GLN A 686 -8.68 -8.85 -1.63
C GLN A 686 -8.85 -7.33 -1.55
N GLN A 687 -8.86 -6.67 -2.70
CA GLN A 687 -8.92 -5.21 -2.83
C GLN A 687 -9.77 -4.84 -4.04
N ARG A 688 -10.63 -3.83 -3.90
CA ARG A 688 -11.43 -3.28 -5.00
C ARG A 688 -10.67 -2.17 -5.72
N SER A 689 -10.95 -2.00 -7.01
CA SER A 689 -10.42 -0.86 -7.75
C SER A 689 -11.08 0.45 -7.31
N SER A 690 -10.31 1.53 -7.24
CA SER A 690 -10.83 2.89 -7.04
C SER A 690 -11.69 3.39 -8.20
N PHE A 691 -11.68 2.72 -9.35
CA PHE A 691 -12.51 3.05 -10.52
C PHE A 691 -13.76 2.18 -10.66
N SER A 692 -13.94 1.18 -9.79
CA SER A 692 -15.19 0.44 -9.74
C SER A 692 -16.30 1.35 -9.22
N LEU A 693 -17.38 1.47 -9.98
CA LEU A 693 -18.54 2.22 -9.52
C LEU A 693 -19.14 1.49 -8.32
N LEU A 694 -19.64 2.25 -7.34
CA LEU A 694 -20.38 1.70 -6.21
C LEU A 694 -21.53 0.81 -6.72
N GLY A 695 -21.40 -0.50 -6.54
CA GLY A 695 -22.33 -1.52 -7.05
C GLY A 695 -21.78 -2.50 -8.07
N GLU A 696 -20.62 -2.23 -8.66
CA GLU A 696 -19.87 -3.22 -9.43
C GLU A 696 -19.19 -4.20 -8.47
N GLU A 697 -19.31 -5.51 -8.70
CA GLU A 697 -18.71 -6.51 -7.81
C GLU A 697 -17.18 -6.56 -7.96
N ALA A 698 -16.70 -6.49 -9.21
CA ALA A 698 -15.29 -6.53 -9.58
C ALA A 698 -15.05 -5.74 -10.90
N VAL A 699 -13.78 -5.63 -11.34
CA VAL A 699 -13.39 -4.98 -12.61
C VAL A 699 -13.79 -5.82 -13.83
N MET A 700 -13.60 -7.14 -13.76
CA MET A 700 -14.07 -8.11 -14.76
C MET A 700 -15.36 -8.79 -14.28
N ASP A 701 -15.96 -9.66 -15.11
CA ASP A 701 -17.23 -10.31 -14.75
C ASP A 701 -17.00 -11.32 -13.62
N TRP A 702 -17.53 -11.00 -12.44
CA TRP A 702 -17.41 -11.84 -11.25
C TRP A 702 -18.44 -12.99 -11.28
N GLU A 703 -18.09 -14.25 -11.02
CA GLU A 703 -16.76 -14.84 -10.77
C GLU A 703 -16.13 -15.45 -12.04
N GLU A 704 -16.89 -15.50 -13.14
CA GLU A 704 -16.61 -16.32 -14.32
C GLU A 704 -15.29 -15.98 -15.01
N ASP A 705 -14.99 -14.71 -15.23
CA ASP A 705 -13.76 -14.30 -15.93
C ASP A 705 -12.50 -14.68 -15.14
N TYR A 706 -12.53 -14.54 -13.82
CA TYR A 706 -11.38 -14.83 -12.97
C TYR A 706 -11.13 -16.34 -12.91
N LEU A 707 -12.17 -17.17 -12.85
CA LEU A 707 -12.03 -18.62 -12.91
C LEU A 707 -11.50 -19.09 -14.26
N LEU A 708 -11.98 -18.50 -15.37
CA LEU A 708 -11.45 -18.75 -16.71
C LEU A 708 -9.96 -18.37 -16.82
N MET A 709 -9.58 -17.22 -16.26
CA MET A 709 -8.20 -16.77 -16.21
C MET A 709 -7.31 -17.78 -15.46
N ILE A 710 -7.72 -18.23 -14.26
CA ILE A 710 -6.96 -19.20 -13.46
C ILE A 710 -6.72 -20.51 -14.22
N GLU A 711 -7.76 -21.06 -14.85
CA GLU A 711 -7.62 -22.30 -15.62
C GLU A 711 -6.68 -22.10 -16.82
N MET A 712 -6.76 -20.94 -17.50
CA MET A 712 -5.86 -20.61 -18.60
C MET A 712 -4.39 -20.49 -18.14
N LEU A 713 -4.13 -19.76 -17.05
CA LEU A 713 -2.79 -19.62 -16.48
C LEU A 713 -2.24 -20.96 -15.98
N TYR A 714 -3.10 -21.82 -15.43
CA TYR A 714 -2.74 -23.19 -15.08
C TYR A 714 -2.33 -24.01 -16.31
N GLN A 715 -3.09 -23.98 -17.40
CA GLN A 715 -2.73 -24.66 -18.65
C GLN A 715 -1.39 -24.18 -19.20
N ILE A 716 -1.14 -22.87 -19.16
CA ILE A 716 0.13 -22.28 -19.57
C ILE A 716 1.28 -22.78 -18.67
N SER A 717 1.07 -22.86 -17.34
CA SER A 717 2.07 -23.39 -16.41
C SER A 717 2.42 -24.86 -16.68
N GLN A 718 1.43 -25.69 -17.06
CA GLN A 718 1.66 -27.09 -17.42
C GLN A 718 2.48 -27.22 -18.71
N ALA A 719 2.16 -26.41 -19.71
CA ALA A 719 2.94 -26.35 -20.95
C ALA A 719 4.38 -25.88 -20.69
N TYR A 720 4.56 -24.94 -19.75
CA TYR A 720 5.86 -24.40 -19.38
C TYR A 720 6.76 -25.47 -18.76
N ILE A 721 6.25 -26.21 -17.77
CA ILE A 721 7.02 -27.28 -17.10
C ILE A 721 7.34 -28.43 -18.04
N LYS A 722 6.43 -28.77 -18.95
CA LYS A 722 6.72 -29.77 -19.99
C LYS A 722 7.89 -29.34 -20.87
N ARG A 723 8.06 -28.04 -21.08
CA ARG A 723 9.15 -27.46 -21.88
C ARG A 723 10.45 -27.29 -21.10
N PHE A 724 10.35 -27.00 -19.80
CA PHE A 724 11.46 -26.79 -18.87
C PHE A 724 11.36 -27.78 -17.71
N PRO A 725 11.58 -29.09 -17.95
CA PRO A 725 11.36 -30.15 -16.95
C PRO A 725 12.29 -30.04 -15.73
N GLU A 726 13.39 -29.31 -15.84
CA GLU A 726 14.27 -28.96 -14.73
C GLU A 726 13.65 -27.99 -13.71
N ASN A 727 12.57 -27.29 -14.10
CA ASN A 727 11.88 -26.32 -13.26
C ASN A 727 10.45 -26.78 -12.97
N GLN A 728 10.29 -27.57 -11.91
CA GLN A 728 9.00 -28.15 -11.53
C GLN A 728 8.11 -27.18 -10.73
N GLU A 729 8.65 -26.11 -10.17
CA GLU A 729 7.92 -25.12 -9.35
C GLU A 729 8.19 -23.71 -9.91
N PRO A 730 7.76 -23.41 -11.14
CA PRO A 730 8.03 -22.11 -11.76
C PRO A 730 7.21 -21.00 -11.09
N HIS A 731 7.80 -19.81 -11.06
CA HIS A 731 7.16 -18.57 -10.65
C HIS A 731 6.95 -17.73 -11.90
N LEU A 732 5.70 -17.61 -12.35
CA LEU A 732 5.38 -17.01 -13.65
C LEU A 732 4.61 -15.71 -13.46
N GLU A 733 4.88 -14.75 -14.34
CA GLU A 733 4.13 -13.49 -14.46
C GLU A 733 3.52 -13.40 -15.85
N PHE A 734 2.32 -12.83 -15.92
CA PHE A 734 1.55 -12.64 -17.13
C PHE A 734 1.01 -11.22 -17.20
N GLU A 735 1.14 -10.54 -18.34
CA GLU A 735 0.31 -9.36 -18.65
C GLU A 735 -0.92 -9.82 -19.43
N TYR A 736 -2.09 -9.36 -19.02
CA TYR A 736 -3.35 -9.70 -19.67
C TYR A 736 -4.25 -8.47 -19.88
N LYS A 737 -5.24 -8.60 -20.76
CA LYS A 737 -6.31 -7.63 -20.99
C LYS A 737 -7.65 -8.32 -21.13
N LYS A 738 -8.72 -7.61 -20.80
CA LYS A 738 -10.09 -7.91 -21.22
C LYS A 738 -10.53 -6.84 -22.21
N VAL A 739 -11.03 -7.24 -23.38
CA VAL A 739 -11.58 -6.32 -24.39
C VAL A 739 -13.10 -6.42 -24.48
N ARG A 740 -13.75 -5.40 -25.07
CA ARG A 740 -15.21 -5.20 -25.08
C ARG A 740 -16.02 -6.35 -25.70
N ASP A 741 -15.38 -7.17 -26.53
CA ASP A 741 -15.98 -8.39 -27.12
C ASP A 741 -15.98 -9.59 -26.15
N GLY A 742 -15.53 -9.40 -24.91
CA GLY A 742 -15.47 -10.43 -23.87
C GLY A 742 -14.20 -11.30 -23.92
N GLU A 743 -13.28 -11.02 -24.85
CA GLU A 743 -12.06 -11.81 -25.01
C GLU A 743 -11.01 -11.46 -23.94
N LEU A 744 -10.55 -12.49 -23.22
CA LEU A 744 -9.37 -12.42 -22.36
C LEU A 744 -8.13 -12.66 -23.22
N VAL A 745 -7.15 -11.78 -23.15
CA VAL A 745 -5.93 -11.84 -23.96
C VAL A 745 -4.70 -11.84 -23.07
N ILE A 746 -3.81 -12.82 -23.23
CA ILE A 746 -2.48 -12.86 -22.60
C ILE A 746 -1.46 -12.29 -23.59
N LYS A 747 -0.74 -11.25 -23.16
CA LYS A 747 0.18 -10.48 -24.03
C LYS A 747 1.65 -10.72 -23.73
N GLN A 748 1.96 -11.27 -22.57
CA GLN A 748 3.32 -11.41 -22.06
C GLN A 748 3.34 -12.59 -21.10
N ILE A 749 4.44 -13.36 -21.12
CA ILE A 749 4.78 -14.34 -20.09
C ILE A 749 6.26 -14.21 -19.78
N ARG A 750 6.62 -14.32 -18.51
CA ARG A 750 8.01 -14.36 -18.04
C ARG A 750 8.12 -15.16 -16.75
N GLU A 751 9.31 -15.70 -16.49
CA GLU A 751 9.63 -16.30 -15.19
C GLU A 751 10.23 -15.21 -14.29
N ILE A 752 9.72 -15.09 -13.05
CA ILE A 752 10.27 -14.17 -12.06
C ILE A 752 11.40 -14.90 -11.32
N PRO A 753 12.63 -14.35 -11.30
CA PRO A 753 13.70 -14.87 -10.47
C PRO A 753 13.26 -14.83 -9.00
N MET A 754 13.24 -15.99 -8.36
CA MET A 754 13.15 -16.02 -6.91
C MET A 754 14.53 -15.76 -6.31
N ASN A 755 14.56 -15.14 -5.13
CA ASN A 755 15.71 -15.23 -4.24
C ASN A 755 15.92 -16.71 -3.86
N SER A 756 16.65 -17.43 -4.71
CA SER A 756 17.36 -18.63 -4.29
C SER A 756 18.33 -18.21 -3.19
N SER A 757 18.58 -19.12 -2.25
CA SER A 757 19.49 -18.94 -1.11
C SER A 757 20.65 -17.97 -1.44
N SER A 758 20.95 -17.05 -0.53
CA SER A 758 22.15 -16.21 -0.59
C SER A 758 23.45 -17.03 -0.52
N GLY A 759 23.35 -18.35 -0.37
CA GLY A 759 24.47 -19.27 -0.20
C GLY A 759 25.13 -19.17 1.17
N SER A 760 24.52 -18.44 2.12
CA SER A 760 25.10 -18.24 3.44
C SER A 760 24.87 -19.46 4.33
N GLU A 761 25.95 -19.95 4.93
CA GLU A 761 25.92 -21.04 5.92
C GLU A 761 25.76 -20.53 7.36
N ASP A 762 25.94 -19.22 7.58
CA ASP A 762 25.99 -18.57 8.89
C ASP A 762 24.99 -17.40 8.99
N LEU A 763 24.64 -17.02 10.22
CA LEU A 763 23.79 -15.86 10.50
C LEU A 763 24.64 -14.61 10.76
N ALA A 764 24.45 -13.55 10.00
CA ALA A 764 25.02 -12.24 10.28
C ALA A 764 24.18 -11.51 11.35
N VAL A 765 24.76 -11.29 12.53
CA VAL A 765 24.12 -10.53 13.60
C VAL A 765 24.54 -9.07 13.53
N ILE A 766 23.55 -8.18 13.40
CA ILE A 766 23.71 -6.73 13.59
C ILE A 766 23.43 -6.43 15.06
N GLY A 767 24.50 -6.19 15.80
CA GLY A 767 24.51 -6.04 17.26
C GLY A 767 24.02 -4.69 17.78
N SER A 768 23.23 -3.94 17.01
CA SER A 768 22.68 -2.67 17.46
C SER A 768 21.72 -2.83 18.65
N SER A 769 21.52 -1.74 19.39
CA SER A 769 20.73 -1.81 20.62
C SER A 769 19.26 -2.08 20.31
N SER A 770 18.67 -3.02 21.05
CA SER A 770 17.26 -3.41 20.92
C SER A 770 16.59 -3.39 22.29
N GLU A 771 15.37 -2.89 22.34
CA GLU A 771 14.53 -2.87 23.54
C GLU A 771 13.45 -3.94 23.45
N LEU A 772 13.38 -4.80 24.46
CA LEU A 772 12.37 -5.85 24.60
C LEU A 772 11.66 -5.77 25.95
N MET A 773 10.41 -6.19 25.97
CA MET A 773 9.60 -6.34 27.17
C MET A 773 8.88 -7.68 27.20
N VAL A 774 8.42 -8.09 28.38
CA VAL A 774 7.63 -9.32 28.54
C VAL A 774 6.29 -9.19 27.80
N PHE A 775 6.02 -10.16 26.93
CA PHE A 775 4.74 -10.29 26.23
C PHE A 775 3.63 -10.67 27.21
N GLN A 776 2.66 -9.79 27.39
CA GLN A 776 1.51 -10.01 28.26
C GLN A 776 0.32 -10.55 27.46
N GLY A 777 0.44 -11.83 27.07
CA GLY A 777 -0.57 -12.57 26.32
C GLY A 777 -0.70 -14.02 26.80
N GLU A 778 -1.09 -14.94 25.92
CA GLU A 778 -1.34 -16.35 26.28
C GLU A 778 -0.06 -17.16 26.56
N TYR A 779 1.13 -16.59 26.32
CA TYR A 779 2.40 -17.28 26.56
C TYR A 779 2.82 -17.18 28.03
N GLY A 780 2.72 -18.30 28.76
CA GLY A 780 3.05 -18.38 30.19
C GLY A 780 1.83 -18.30 31.10
N THR A 781 2.06 -18.41 32.41
CA THR A 781 1.02 -18.19 33.44
C THR A 781 1.01 -16.71 33.84
N VAL A 782 -0.10 -16.22 34.42
CA VAL A 782 -0.15 -14.81 34.87
C VAL A 782 0.93 -14.53 35.94
N MET A 783 1.20 -15.52 36.81
CA MET A 783 2.27 -15.43 37.81
C MET A 783 3.65 -15.47 37.16
N GLY A 784 3.86 -16.27 36.11
CA GLY A 784 5.10 -16.28 35.34
C GLY A 784 5.35 -14.92 34.65
N ASN A 785 4.32 -14.36 34.00
CA ASN A 785 4.35 -13.04 33.39
C ASN A 785 4.67 -11.93 34.41
N HIS A 786 4.22 -12.09 35.66
CA HIS A 786 4.48 -11.14 36.74
C HIS A 786 5.87 -11.32 37.38
N ARG A 787 6.28 -12.53 37.72
CA ARG A 787 7.59 -12.82 38.35
C ARG A 787 8.78 -12.59 37.42
N LEU A 788 8.61 -12.83 36.13
CA LEU A 788 9.65 -12.59 35.11
C LEU A 788 9.52 -11.21 34.46
N LYS A 789 8.60 -10.37 34.95
CA LYS A 789 8.32 -9.07 34.38
C LYS A 789 9.58 -8.20 34.34
N SER A 790 9.98 -7.82 33.14
CA SER A 790 11.24 -7.16 32.90
C SER A 790 11.21 -6.31 31.62
N LEU A 791 12.12 -5.33 31.59
CA LEU A 791 12.48 -4.51 30.44
C LEU A 791 13.95 -4.76 30.15
N TRP A 792 14.27 -5.07 28.89
CA TRP A 792 15.58 -5.45 28.44
C TRP A 792 16.05 -4.49 27.37
N ARG A 793 17.18 -3.83 27.60
CA ARG A 793 17.95 -3.20 26.53
C ARG A 793 19.19 -4.04 26.27
N MET A 794 19.26 -4.65 25.10
CA MET A 794 20.34 -5.56 24.71
C MET A 794 21.15 -4.94 23.58
N LYS A 795 22.45 -5.23 23.56
CA LYS A 795 23.36 -4.92 22.48
C LYS A 795 24.15 -6.18 22.14
N GLY A 796 24.33 -6.44 20.85
CA GLY A 796 24.98 -7.65 20.35
C GLY A 796 26.39 -7.40 19.86
N GLU A 797 27.07 -8.47 19.49
CA GLU A 797 28.32 -8.40 18.71
C GLU A 797 28.00 -8.38 17.22
N ASN A 798 28.63 -7.46 16.47
CA ASN A 798 28.58 -7.44 15.01
C ASN A 798 29.47 -8.57 14.47
N ARG A 799 28.89 -9.74 14.17
CA ARG A 799 29.63 -10.92 13.67
C ARG A 799 28.74 -11.98 13.04
N TRP A 800 29.37 -12.85 12.27
CA TRP A 800 28.78 -14.13 11.85
C TRP A 800 28.64 -15.09 13.04
N VAL A 801 27.50 -15.77 13.10
CA VAL A 801 27.10 -16.75 14.12
C VAL A 801 26.75 -18.04 13.41
N ASN A 802 27.45 -19.13 13.73
CA ASN A 802 27.16 -20.44 13.15
C ASN A 802 26.01 -21.12 13.90
N PRO A 803 24.83 -21.34 13.28
CA PRO A 803 23.64 -21.85 13.95
C PRO A 803 23.80 -23.23 14.62
N GLN A 804 24.75 -24.04 14.16
CA GLN A 804 24.96 -25.42 14.61
C GLN A 804 26.13 -25.57 15.60
N SER A 805 27.12 -24.67 15.53
CA SER A 805 28.39 -24.81 16.24
C SER A 805 28.76 -23.62 17.12
N GLU A 806 27.90 -22.62 17.26
CA GLU A 806 28.14 -21.48 18.15
C GLU A 806 28.48 -21.94 19.59
N ARG A 807 29.42 -21.23 20.22
CA ARG A 807 29.96 -21.54 21.56
C ARG A 807 29.90 -20.39 22.52
N ASN A 808 29.68 -19.17 22.05
CA ASN A 808 29.61 -17.97 22.87
C ASN A 808 28.30 -17.23 22.62
N SER A 809 27.85 -16.49 23.64
CA SER A 809 26.72 -15.57 23.45
C SER A 809 27.04 -14.56 22.36
N PHE A 810 26.03 -14.20 21.59
CA PHE A 810 26.08 -13.04 20.70
C PHE A 810 25.46 -11.79 21.36
N ILE A 811 25.01 -11.89 22.62
CA ILE A 811 24.57 -10.76 23.44
C ILE A 811 25.80 -10.21 24.17
N ALA A 812 26.26 -9.04 23.74
CA ALA A 812 27.47 -8.40 24.24
C ALA A 812 27.23 -7.60 25.53
N GLU A 813 26.11 -6.88 25.62
CA GLU A 813 25.76 -6.02 26.75
C GLU A 813 24.26 -6.08 27.01
N THR A 814 23.87 -5.97 28.28
CA THR A 814 22.48 -5.91 28.72
C THR A 814 22.29 -4.85 29.79
N GLN A 815 21.15 -4.18 29.74
CA GLN A 815 20.57 -3.41 30.83
C GLN A 815 19.18 -4.02 31.08
N VAL A 816 18.98 -4.59 32.26
CA VAL A 816 17.76 -5.30 32.62
C VAL A 816 17.14 -4.62 33.82
N GLU A 817 15.94 -4.08 33.62
CA GLU A 817 15.07 -3.66 34.71
C GLU A 817 14.10 -4.80 35.00
N ILE A 818 14.14 -5.37 36.21
CA ILE A 818 13.35 -6.55 36.58
C ILE A 818 12.84 -6.43 38.02
N ALA A 819 11.58 -6.83 38.24
CA ALA A 819 11.02 -6.91 39.58
C ALA A 819 11.53 -8.18 40.29
N LEU A 820 12.39 -8.02 41.31
CA LEU A 820 12.93 -9.11 42.12
C LEU A 820 12.76 -8.79 43.60
N ASN A 821 12.13 -9.72 44.34
CA ASN A 821 11.87 -9.60 45.78
C ASN A 821 10.98 -8.39 46.16
N GLY A 822 10.00 -8.05 45.33
CA GLY A 822 9.08 -6.93 45.58
C GLY A 822 9.69 -5.54 45.37
N GLU A 823 10.86 -5.47 44.72
CA GLU A 823 11.52 -4.22 44.33
C GLU A 823 11.99 -4.31 42.88
N THR A 824 11.94 -3.19 42.15
CA THR A 824 12.52 -3.09 40.82
C THR A 824 14.04 -2.94 40.92
N LYS A 825 14.78 -3.78 40.19
CA LYS A 825 16.24 -3.79 40.18
C LYS A 825 16.76 -3.57 38.78
N ASN A 826 17.82 -2.76 38.69
CA ASN A 826 18.59 -2.56 37.47
C ASN A 826 19.85 -3.44 37.51
N ILE A 827 19.96 -4.36 36.55
CA ILE A 827 21.10 -5.25 36.39
C ILE A 827 21.76 -4.94 35.05
N ASN A 828 22.99 -4.45 35.11
CA ASN A 828 23.76 -4.06 33.93
C ASN A 828 24.97 -4.98 33.76
N GLY A 829 25.44 -5.12 32.52
CA GLY A 829 26.68 -5.81 32.19
C GLY A 829 26.50 -6.89 31.13
N LYS A 830 27.51 -7.73 30.96
CA LYS A 830 27.48 -8.83 30.00
C LYS A 830 26.84 -10.06 30.65
N PRO A 831 26.02 -10.84 29.93
CA PRO A 831 25.50 -12.11 30.46
C PRO A 831 26.61 -13.03 31.00
N SER A 832 27.78 -13.03 30.34
CA SER A 832 28.97 -13.80 30.75
C SER A 832 29.53 -13.43 32.13
N ASP A 833 29.25 -12.23 32.62
CA ASP A 833 29.75 -11.74 33.90
C ASP A 833 28.81 -12.14 35.06
N TRP A 834 27.63 -12.67 34.75
CA TRP A 834 26.67 -13.07 35.77
C TRP A 834 27.04 -14.37 36.46
N SER A 835 26.61 -14.51 37.72
CA SER A 835 26.95 -15.66 38.55
C SER A 835 26.52 -16.97 37.92
N ASN A 836 27.45 -17.92 37.82
CA ASN A 836 27.22 -19.25 37.22
C ASN A 836 26.74 -19.18 35.75
N HIS A 837 27.19 -18.19 34.99
CA HIS A 837 26.89 -18.10 33.57
C HIS A 837 27.30 -19.37 32.81
N ARG A 838 26.42 -19.82 31.90
CA ARG A 838 26.70 -20.84 30.89
C ARG A 838 26.00 -20.50 29.59
N PHE A 839 26.72 -20.60 28.48
CA PHE A 839 26.17 -20.58 27.14
C PHE A 839 26.08 -21.98 26.54
N ARG A 840 25.02 -22.27 25.78
CA ARG A 840 24.93 -23.46 24.91
C ARG A 840 23.93 -23.25 23.77
N VAL A 841 24.18 -23.88 22.64
CA VAL A 841 23.12 -24.13 21.65
C VAL A 841 22.36 -25.38 22.06
N ARG A 842 21.03 -25.28 22.20
CA ARG A 842 20.14 -26.41 22.48
C ARG A 842 19.17 -26.62 21.34
N GLN A 843 18.77 -27.86 21.11
CA GLN A 843 17.73 -28.21 20.15
C GLN A 843 16.43 -28.58 20.86
N SER A 844 15.30 -28.20 20.28
CA SER A 844 13.97 -28.64 20.67
C SER A 844 13.16 -28.89 19.41
N GLY A 845 12.87 -30.17 19.11
CA GLY A 845 12.38 -30.55 17.78
C GLY A 845 13.39 -30.16 16.70
N ASN A 846 12.90 -29.56 15.61
CA ASN A 846 13.74 -29.06 14.51
C ASN A 846 14.25 -27.61 14.74
N GLN A 847 14.03 -27.05 15.92
CA GLN A 847 14.34 -25.66 16.24
C GLN A 847 15.57 -25.56 17.16
N SER A 848 16.55 -24.73 16.77
CA SER A 848 17.72 -24.41 17.58
C SER A 848 17.52 -23.14 18.40
N TYR A 849 18.11 -23.11 19.59
CA TYR A 849 18.09 -21.96 20.50
C TYR A 849 19.48 -21.71 21.07
N ALA A 850 19.96 -20.47 20.99
CA ALA A 850 21.13 -19.99 21.73
C ALA A 850 20.69 -19.64 23.15
N ARG A 851 21.15 -20.43 24.14
CA ARG A 851 20.80 -20.25 25.54
C ARG A 851 21.93 -19.63 26.32
N ASP A 852 21.67 -18.48 26.93
CA ASP A 852 22.42 -17.96 28.07
C ASP A 852 21.69 -18.33 29.37
N SER A 853 22.42 -18.81 30.39
CA SER A 853 21.84 -19.17 31.68
C SER A 853 22.71 -18.71 32.83
N TRP A 854 22.13 -18.31 33.95
CA TRP A 854 22.82 -17.74 35.12
C TRP A 854 22.00 -17.96 36.39
N ASN A 855 22.54 -17.58 37.55
CA ASN A 855 21.83 -17.64 38.83
C ASN A 855 21.61 -16.24 39.39
N TRP A 856 20.35 -15.93 39.73
CA TRP A 856 19.96 -14.78 40.53
C TRP A 856 19.14 -15.23 41.75
N ASN A 857 19.11 -14.39 42.78
CA ASN A 857 18.24 -14.62 43.92
C ASN A 857 16.83 -14.16 43.57
N SER A 858 15.87 -15.06 43.71
CA SER A 858 14.44 -14.77 43.67
C SER A 858 13.87 -14.70 45.09
N GLU A 859 12.61 -14.30 45.19
CA GLU A 859 11.86 -14.27 46.46
C GLU A 859 11.67 -15.67 47.05
N HIS A 860 11.82 -16.70 46.21
CA HIS A 860 11.72 -18.11 46.56
C HIS A 860 13.10 -18.77 46.75
N GLY A 861 14.15 -17.95 46.91
CA GLY A 861 15.54 -18.37 47.06
C GLY A 861 16.33 -18.32 45.76
N GLN A 862 17.51 -18.95 45.75
CA GLN A 862 18.37 -19.01 44.56
C GLN A 862 17.66 -19.77 43.43
N ALA A 863 17.57 -19.15 42.25
CA ALA A 863 16.93 -19.71 41.07
C ALA A 863 17.85 -19.58 39.85
N SER A 864 17.70 -20.50 38.90
CA SER A 864 18.49 -20.52 37.66
C SER A 864 17.68 -19.89 36.54
N TYR A 865 18.10 -18.70 36.12
CA TYR A 865 17.48 -17.96 35.02
C TYR A 865 18.15 -18.33 33.69
N TRP A 866 17.40 -18.17 32.61
CA TRP A 866 17.91 -18.38 31.27
C TRP A 866 17.16 -17.54 30.25
N ILE A 867 17.85 -17.13 29.18
CA ILE A 867 17.25 -16.54 27.99
C ILE A 867 17.63 -17.41 26.78
N ASP A 868 16.63 -17.75 25.97
CA ASP A 868 16.79 -18.45 24.70
C ASP A 868 16.54 -17.49 23.55
N GLY A 869 17.51 -17.27 22.68
CA GLY A 869 17.30 -16.70 21.35
C GLY A 869 17.04 -17.80 20.33
N GLN A 870 15.88 -17.79 19.68
CA GLN A 870 15.53 -18.75 18.64
C GLN A 870 16.35 -18.49 17.37
N ILE A 871 17.24 -19.41 17.02
CA ILE A 871 18.09 -19.29 15.83
C ILE A 871 17.27 -19.71 14.59
N PRO A 872 17.23 -18.96 13.48
CA PRO A 872 16.50 -19.37 12.28
C PRO A 872 16.88 -20.78 11.81
N ASN A 873 15.96 -21.51 11.18
CA ASN A 873 16.28 -22.81 10.60
C ASN A 873 17.16 -22.67 9.33
N SER A 874 17.72 -23.76 8.82
CA SER A 874 18.66 -23.73 7.69
C SER A 874 18.11 -23.06 6.45
N THR A 875 16.88 -23.36 6.07
CA THR A 875 16.22 -22.74 4.93
C THR A 875 15.95 -21.25 5.12
N GLU A 876 15.73 -20.81 6.36
CA GLU A 876 15.46 -19.40 6.67
C GLU A 876 16.71 -18.53 6.61
N TYR A 877 17.82 -18.91 7.27
CA TYR A 877 19.04 -18.09 7.22
C TYR A 877 19.74 -18.18 5.86
N GLU A 878 19.60 -19.28 5.12
CA GLU A 878 20.10 -19.37 3.74
C GLU A 878 19.43 -18.33 2.82
N LYS A 879 18.16 -17.98 3.06
CA LYS A 879 17.45 -16.97 2.27
C LYS A 879 17.54 -15.56 2.85
N ASP A 880 17.64 -15.46 4.17
CA ASP A 880 17.56 -14.22 4.92
C ASP A 880 18.58 -14.25 6.08
N PRO A 881 19.90 -14.13 5.79
CA PRO A 881 20.99 -14.38 6.75
C PRO A 881 21.26 -13.24 7.72
N VAL A 882 20.68 -12.04 7.52
CA VAL A 882 21.01 -10.86 8.32
C VAL A 882 19.91 -10.58 9.35
N ARG A 883 20.28 -10.49 10.63
CA ARG A 883 19.34 -10.25 11.74
C ARG A 883 19.88 -9.24 12.73
N GLY A 884 19.05 -8.28 13.12
CA GLY A 884 19.22 -7.54 14.37
C GLY A 884 18.77 -8.36 15.57
N LEU A 885 19.13 -7.93 16.79
CA LEU A 885 18.69 -8.64 17.99
C LEU A 885 17.17 -8.66 18.14
N SER A 886 16.47 -7.53 17.95
CA SER A 886 15.00 -7.48 17.99
C SER A 886 14.28 -8.42 17.01
N GLN A 887 15.00 -8.94 16.01
CA GLN A 887 14.48 -9.86 14.99
C GLN A 887 14.57 -11.33 15.40
N ILE A 888 15.17 -11.61 16.55
CA ILE A 888 15.28 -12.93 17.15
C ILE A 888 14.13 -13.09 18.14
N ASN A 889 13.38 -14.20 18.06
CA ASN A 889 12.40 -14.51 19.09
C ASN A 889 13.13 -14.91 20.38
N TYR A 890 12.87 -14.19 21.47
CA TYR A 890 13.45 -14.51 22.77
C TYR A 890 12.43 -15.07 23.75
N PHE A 891 12.89 -16.05 24.53
CA PHE A 891 12.16 -16.61 25.65
C PHE A 891 12.99 -16.49 26.91
N LEU A 892 12.43 -15.87 27.94
CA LEU A 892 13.03 -15.74 29.25
C LEU A 892 12.40 -16.79 30.18
N GLY A 893 13.19 -17.46 31.00
CA GLY A 893 12.67 -18.40 31.97
C GLY A 893 13.51 -18.51 33.22
N VAL A 894 12.93 -19.18 34.21
CA VAL A 894 13.53 -19.42 35.52
C VAL A 894 13.17 -20.82 36.00
N ASP A 895 14.16 -21.54 36.51
CA ASP A 895 14.02 -22.84 37.17
C ASP A 895 14.23 -22.66 38.69
N TYR A 896 13.21 -22.98 39.46
CA TYR A 896 13.19 -22.87 40.92
C TYR A 896 13.65 -24.17 41.59
N ARG A 897 14.40 -24.03 42.69
CA ARG A 897 14.78 -25.17 43.52
C ARG A 897 13.57 -25.81 44.22
N ASN A 898 12.67 -24.98 44.74
CA ASN A 898 11.43 -25.38 45.39
C ASN A 898 10.24 -24.98 44.54
N SER A 899 9.14 -25.73 44.62
CA SER A 899 7.93 -25.38 43.88
C SER A 899 7.35 -24.06 44.38
N VAL A 900 6.89 -23.22 43.46
CA VAL A 900 6.30 -21.90 43.73
C VAL A 900 4.81 -21.91 43.35
N PRO A 901 3.94 -21.12 44.01
CA PRO A 901 2.51 -21.12 43.70
C PRO A 901 2.18 -20.62 42.29
N VAL A 902 1.12 -21.15 41.71
CA VAL A 902 0.52 -20.67 40.46
C VAL A 902 -0.98 -20.54 40.68
N TYR A 903 -1.53 -19.38 40.30
CA TYR A 903 -2.95 -19.07 40.40
C TYR A 903 -3.45 -18.78 38.99
N ASN A 904 -4.34 -19.63 38.49
CA ASN A 904 -4.94 -19.45 37.17
C ASN A 904 -6.47 -19.53 37.30
N SER A 905 -7.19 -18.82 36.44
CA SER A 905 -8.61 -19.09 36.28
C SER A 905 -8.86 -20.30 35.37
N GLY A 906 -9.98 -20.98 35.58
CA GLY A 906 -10.50 -22.02 34.70
C GLY A 906 -12.02 -22.12 34.86
N PHE A 907 -12.68 -22.93 34.03
CA PHE A 907 -14.11 -23.23 34.16
C PHE A 907 -14.39 -23.83 35.56
N GLY A 908 -14.81 -22.99 36.53
CA GLY A 908 -15.10 -23.40 37.91
C GLY A 908 -14.46 -22.57 39.04
N GLY A 909 -13.59 -21.59 38.76
CA GLY A 909 -13.01 -20.69 39.79
C GLY A 909 -11.49 -20.54 39.74
N VAL A 910 -10.88 -20.05 40.83
CA VAL A 910 -9.42 -19.90 40.97
C VAL A 910 -8.81 -21.27 41.27
N ASN A 911 -7.97 -21.76 40.36
CA ASN A 911 -7.23 -23.00 40.54
C ASN A 911 -5.84 -22.71 41.11
N GLU A 912 -5.56 -23.30 42.28
CA GLU A 912 -4.25 -23.24 42.93
C GLU A 912 -3.41 -24.46 42.55
N SER A 913 -2.21 -24.22 42.03
CA SER A 913 -1.22 -25.27 41.78
C SER A 913 0.19 -24.78 42.10
N THR A 914 1.22 -25.58 41.81
CA THR A 914 2.61 -25.15 41.97
C THR A 914 3.44 -25.53 40.75
N THR A 915 4.43 -24.71 40.41
CA THR A 915 5.41 -25.00 39.35
C THR A 915 6.83 -24.96 39.88
N LYS A 916 7.76 -25.63 39.18
CA LYS A 916 9.21 -25.47 39.39
C LYS A 916 9.87 -24.64 38.30
N ASN A 917 9.11 -24.19 37.30
CA ASN A 917 9.60 -23.30 36.27
C ASN A 917 8.54 -22.29 35.83
N ASP A 918 9.00 -21.10 35.47
CA ASP A 918 8.21 -20.11 34.77
C ASP A 918 8.96 -19.74 33.49
N ASN A 919 8.23 -19.48 32.39
CA ASN A 919 8.80 -18.93 31.17
C ASN A 919 7.83 -17.94 30.52
N VAL A 920 8.40 -16.98 29.81
CA VAL A 920 7.70 -15.90 29.13
C VAL A 920 8.35 -15.62 27.79
N LYS A 921 7.58 -15.06 26.86
CA LYS A 921 8.12 -14.54 25.60
C LYS A 921 8.52 -13.08 25.80
N LEU A 922 9.66 -12.67 25.24
CA LEU A 922 10.01 -11.27 25.09
C LEU A 922 9.63 -10.79 23.69
N VAL A 923 9.12 -9.57 23.60
CA VAL A 923 8.73 -8.90 22.34
C VAL A 923 9.37 -7.52 22.26
N PRO A 924 9.70 -7.03 21.06
CA PRO A 924 10.18 -5.66 20.88
C PRO A 924 9.16 -4.64 21.37
N GLY A 925 9.64 -3.58 22.02
CA GLY A 925 8.82 -2.45 22.46
C GLY A 925 9.15 -1.95 23.86
N HIS A 926 8.53 -0.84 24.24
CA HIS A 926 8.66 -0.19 25.53
C HIS A 926 7.30 0.24 26.09
N PRO A 927 7.06 0.19 27.42
CA PRO A 927 5.76 0.57 28.01
C PRO A 927 5.30 2.00 27.72
N SER A 928 6.22 2.90 27.34
CA SER A 928 5.90 4.28 26.95
C SER A 928 5.38 4.43 25.52
N ASP A 929 5.52 3.39 24.68
CA ASP A 929 5.10 3.43 23.28
C ASP A 929 3.62 3.82 23.18
N PRO A 930 3.22 4.65 22.21
CA PRO A 930 1.81 5.00 22.02
C PRO A 930 1.00 3.77 21.62
N ALA A 931 -0.30 3.75 21.96
CA ALA A 931 -1.21 2.73 21.42
C ALA A 931 -1.35 2.92 19.90
N GLN A 932 -1.52 1.82 19.17
CA GLN A 932 -1.72 1.86 17.73
C GLN A 932 -3.07 2.46 17.34
N GLU A 933 -3.14 2.93 16.10
CA GLU A 933 -4.41 3.30 15.48
C GLU A 933 -5.31 2.07 15.37
N GLY A 934 -6.57 2.18 15.81
CA GLY A 934 -7.53 1.07 15.89
C GLY A 934 -7.41 0.19 17.15
N SER A 935 -6.52 0.52 18.08
CA SER A 935 -6.43 -0.16 19.38
C SER A 935 -7.70 0.03 20.20
N LEU A 936 -8.09 -1.02 20.93
CA LEU A 936 -9.40 -1.10 21.59
C LEU A 936 -9.24 -0.87 23.09
N LEU A 937 -9.74 0.27 23.58
CA LEU A 937 -9.78 0.55 25.01
C LEU A 937 -10.72 -0.44 25.71
N GLN A 938 -10.16 -1.17 26.66
CA GLN A 938 -10.86 -2.09 27.55
C GLN A 938 -11.02 -1.46 28.93
N THR A 939 -12.19 -1.69 29.53
CA THR A 939 -12.43 -1.40 30.95
C THR A 939 -12.99 -2.66 31.62
N ARG A 940 -12.45 -3.02 32.79
CA ARG A 940 -13.00 -4.07 33.65
C ARG A 940 -13.23 -3.49 35.03
N SER A 941 -14.40 -3.76 35.61
CA SER A 941 -14.75 -3.27 36.94
C SER A 941 -15.42 -4.37 37.74
N PHE A 942 -14.92 -4.64 38.94
CA PHE A 942 -15.49 -5.66 39.82
C PHE A 942 -15.29 -5.32 41.30
N SER A 943 -16.25 -5.71 42.14
CA SER A 943 -16.21 -5.44 43.58
C SER A 943 -16.54 -6.69 44.39
N LEU A 944 -15.72 -7.01 45.38
CA LEU A 944 -15.90 -8.15 46.28
C LEU A 944 -15.24 -7.87 47.64
N GLY A 945 -15.89 -8.26 48.73
CA GLY A 945 -15.32 -8.15 50.08
C GLY A 945 -15.06 -6.71 50.55
N GLY A 946 -15.71 -5.71 49.95
CA GLY A 946 -15.43 -4.29 50.25
C GLY A 946 -14.23 -3.71 49.50
N VAL A 947 -13.60 -4.49 48.62
CA VAL A 947 -12.59 -4.04 47.65
C VAL A 947 -13.23 -3.88 46.28
N SER A 948 -12.90 -2.79 45.58
CA SER A 948 -13.36 -2.55 44.21
C SER A 948 -12.16 -2.21 43.32
N ILE A 949 -12.11 -2.83 42.14
CA ILE A 949 -11.04 -2.66 41.16
C ILE A 949 -11.68 -2.21 39.85
N GLU A 950 -11.15 -1.14 39.27
CA GLU A 950 -11.43 -0.72 37.90
C GLU A 950 -10.10 -0.60 37.14
N THR A 951 -9.93 -1.38 36.06
CA THR A 951 -8.71 -1.39 35.27
C THR A 951 -8.99 -1.02 33.81
N GLN A 952 -8.13 -0.18 33.25
CA GLN A 952 -8.21 0.35 31.89
C GLN A 952 -6.91 0.08 31.13
N PHE A 953 -7.04 -0.48 29.94
CA PHE A 953 -5.91 -0.90 29.10
C PHE A 953 -6.33 -1.05 27.64
N TYR A 954 -5.37 -1.10 26.73
CA TYR A 954 -5.61 -1.31 25.30
C TYR A 954 -5.34 -2.75 24.91
N TRP A 955 -6.28 -3.31 24.15
CA TRP A 955 -6.00 -4.43 23.24
C TRP A 955 -5.50 -3.88 21.90
N PRO A 956 -4.64 -4.63 21.20
CA PRO A 956 -4.28 -4.28 19.83
C PRO A 956 -5.51 -4.37 18.89
N PRO A 957 -5.41 -3.77 17.69
CA PRO A 957 -6.46 -3.88 16.68
C PRO A 957 -6.82 -5.34 16.36
N TYR A 958 -8.07 -5.60 15.97
CA TYR A 958 -8.49 -6.94 15.57
C TYR A 958 -7.62 -7.49 14.41
N PRO A 959 -7.24 -8.77 14.43
CA PRO A 959 -6.57 -9.40 13.29
C PRO A 959 -7.48 -9.38 12.06
N LYS A 960 -6.92 -9.01 10.90
CA LYS A 960 -7.68 -8.75 9.67
C LYS A 960 -7.75 -9.96 8.70
N GLY A 961 -7.88 -11.19 9.21
CA GLY A 961 -7.97 -12.43 8.41
C GLY A 961 -8.89 -13.50 9.03
N PRO A 962 -9.24 -14.59 8.31
CA PRO A 962 -10.14 -15.63 8.82
C PRO A 962 -9.58 -16.26 10.09
N THR A 963 -10.11 -15.83 11.23
CA THR A 963 -9.65 -16.21 12.56
C THR A 963 -10.74 -17.04 13.22
N ALA A 964 -10.46 -18.32 13.49
CA ALA A 964 -11.34 -19.21 14.26
C ALA A 964 -11.30 -18.88 15.77
N GLY A 965 -11.36 -17.59 16.09
CA GLY A 965 -11.12 -17.01 17.40
C GLY A 965 -9.72 -16.39 17.55
N TYR A 966 -9.65 -15.26 18.24
CA TYR A 966 -8.45 -14.45 18.47
C TYR A 966 -8.28 -14.21 19.96
N THR A 967 -7.04 -14.32 20.46
CA THR A 967 -6.69 -13.97 21.85
C THR A 967 -5.94 -12.64 21.86
N SER A 968 -6.58 -11.58 22.36
CA SER A 968 -6.02 -10.24 22.46
C SER A 968 -5.02 -10.14 23.62
N PRO A 969 -3.72 -9.90 23.37
CA PRO A 969 -2.76 -9.58 24.42
C PRO A 969 -2.95 -8.15 24.94
N LEU A 970 -2.25 -7.79 26.01
CA LEU A 970 -2.08 -6.40 26.41
C LEU A 970 -1.20 -5.70 25.38
N GLU A 971 -1.67 -4.57 24.86
CA GLU A 971 -0.83 -3.62 24.15
C GLU A 971 -0.26 -2.57 25.11
N LYS A 972 -1.13 -1.87 25.85
CA LYS A 972 -0.74 -0.75 26.71
C LYS A 972 -1.65 -0.58 27.92
N TRP A 973 -1.06 -0.28 29.07
CA TRP A 973 -1.82 0.12 30.27
C TRP A 973 -2.27 1.59 30.18
N VAL A 974 -3.48 1.89 30.66
CA VAL A 974 -3.91 3.26 30.94
C VAL A 974 -3.76 3.54 32.43
N GLN A 975 -4.53 2.84 33.26
CA GLN A 975 -4.45 2.89 34.72
C GLN A 975 -5.29 1.79 35.37
N THR A 976 -5.03 1.50 36.65
CA THR A 976 -5.91 0.69 37.50
C THR A 976 -6.23 1.43 38.79
N THR A 977 -7.51 1.61 39.11
CA THR A 977 -7.99 2.20 40.35
C THR A 977 -8.46 1.11 41.31
N ILE A 978 -7.94 1.10 42.54
CA ILE A 978 -8.32 0.15 43.59
C ILE A 978 -8.82 0.91 44.81
N THR A 979 -10.02 0.59 45.29
CA THR A 979 -10.64 1.19 46.46
C THR A 979 -10.97 0.15 47.53
N GLY A 980 -11.11 0.58 48.79
CA GLY A 980 -11.46 -0.29 49.92
C GLY A 980 -10.28 -0.86 50.71
N LEU A 981 -9.08 -0.90 50.11
CA LEU A 981 -7.85 -1.35 50.78
C LEU A 981 -7.16 -0.24 51.60
N THR A 982 -7.31 1.01 51.18
CA THR A 982 -6.73 2.20 51.82
C THR A 982 -7.77 3.30 51.93
N VAL A 983 -7.51 4.33 52.75
CA VAL A 983 -8.42 5.47 52.94
C VAL A 983 -8.62 6.26 51.65
N LYS A 984 -7.54 6.48 50.88
CA LYS A 984 -7.61 7.05 49.54
C LYS A 984 -7.52 5.94 48.48
N PRO A 985 -8.21 6.07 47.33
CA PRO A 985 -8.02 5.16 46.19
C PRO A 985 -6.54 5.01 45.81
N ILE A 986 -6.12 3.78 45.51
CA ILE A 986 -4.82 3.49 44.89
C ILE A 986 -5.01 3.62 43.39
N ILE A 987 -4.10 4.35 42.72
CA ILE A 987 -4.09 4.50 41.26
C ILE A 987 -2.75 3.95 40.79
N LEU A 988 -2.78 2.85 40.04
CA LEU A 988 -1.61 2.21 39.46
C LEU A 988 -1.45 2.66 38.01
N LYS A 989 -0.24 3.04 37.64
CA LYS A 989 0.16 3.44 36.28
C LYS A 989 1.46 2.76 35.84
N GLY A 990 2.25 2.28 36.79
CA GLY A 990 3.52 1.62 36.54
C GLY A 990 3.36 0.33 35.75
N TYR A 991 4.35 0.02 34.92
CA TYR A 991 4.41 -1.24 34.17
C TYR A 991 4.57 -2.46 35.10
N PHE A 992 5.48 -2.37 36.08
CA PHE A 992 5.77 -3.47 37.02
C PHE A 992 4.64 -3.75 38.01
N SER A 993 3.81 -2.74 38.33
CA SER A 993 2.72 -2.87 39.29
C SER A 993 1.47 -3.57 38.75
N GLN A 994 1.36 -3.81 37.44
CA GLN A 994 0.14 -4.30 36.79
C GLN A 994 0.45 -5.37 35.74
N THR A 995 0.00 -6.61 35.92
CA THR A 995 0.17 -7.70 34.94
C THR A 995 -1.16 -8.20 34.38
N TYR A 996 -1.19 -8.46 33.07
CA TYR A 996 -2.34 -9.01 32.34
C TYR A 996 -1.97 -10.34 31.67
N ARG A 997 -2.92 -11.28 31.68
CA ARG A 997 -2.86 -12.48 30.87
C ARG A 997 -4.28 -12.90 30.46
N PRO A 998 -4.59 -12.93 29.16
CA PRO A 998 -5.87 -13.44 28.67
C PRO A 998 -5.89 -14.97 28.69
N GLY A 999 -7.07 -15.54 28.89
CA GLY A 999 -7.39 -16.91 28.50
C GLY A 999 -7.48 -17.06 26.99
N HIS A 1000 -7.54 -18.31 26.51
CA HIS A 1000 -7.76 -18.56 25.08
C HIS A 1000 -9.07 -17.89 24.62
N HIS A 1001 -9.01 -17.10 23.55
CA HIS A 1001 -10.10 -16.25 23.06
C HIS A 1001 -10.62 -15.21 24.07
N ASN A 1002 -9.80 -14.83 25.05
CA ASN A 1002 -10.16 -13.95 26.16
C ASN A 1002 -11.39 -14.44 26.94
N PHE A 1003 -11.74 -15.74 26.90
CA PHE A 1003 -12.90 -16.29 27.65
C PHE A 1003 -12.83 -16.10 29.17
N TRP A 1004 -11.66 -15.75 29.66
CA TRP A 1004 -11.40 -15.19 30.98
C TRP A 1004 -10.17 -14.30 30.89
N GLU A 1005 -9.93 -13.52 31.93
CA GLU A 1005 -8.78 -12.65 32.05
C GLU A 1005 -8.22 -12.69 33.46
N ASP A 1006 -6.89 -12.83 33.54
CA ASP A 1006 -6.14 -12.93 34.77
C ASP A 1006 -5.30 -11.64 34.95
N PHE A 1007 -5.42 -11.02 36.12
CA PHE A 1007 -4.69 -9.82 36.50
C PHE A 1007 -3.92 -10.03 37.81
N VAL A 1008 -2.72 -9.46 37.88
CA VAL A 1008 -1.94 -9.35 39.12
C VAL A 1008 -1.57 -7.89 39.32
N PHE A 1009 -1.98 -7.32 40.44
CA PHE A 1009 -1.60 -5.96 40.85
C PHE A 1009 -0.69 -6.04 42.07
N GLU A 1010 0.49 -5.42 42.02
CA GLU A 1010 1.43 -5.30 43.14
C GLU A 1010 1.68 -3.82 43.43
N PRO A 1011 0.83 -3.17 44.27
CA PRO A 1011 0.87 -1.72 44.44
C PRO A 1011 2.23 -1.17 44.90
N SER A 1012 3.02 -1.95 45.65
CA SER A 1012 4.34 -1.52 46.11
C SER A 1012 5.37 -1.32 45.00
N LEU A 1013 5.09 -1.80 43.79
CA LEU A 1013 5.93 -1.59 42.60
C LEU A 1013 5.52 -0.35 41.78
N ASP A 1014 4.58 0.45 42.28
CA ASP A 1014 4.16 1.70 41.64
C ASP A 1014 4.82 2.91 42.30
N ASP A 1015 5.56 3.69 41.52
CA ASP A 1015 6.32 4.85 42.02
C ASP A 1015 5.41 5.96 42.57
N ASP A 1016 4.14 6.03 42.14
CA ASP A 1016 3.18 7.04 42.57
C ASP A 1016 2.50 6.68 43.92
N LEU A 1017 2.83 5.53 44.53
CA LEU A 1017 2.18 5.09 45.78
C LEU A 1017 2.68 5.89 47.00
N SER A 1018 1.75 6.51 47.74
CA SER A 1018 2.12 7.31 48.92
C SER A 1018 2.58 6.46 50.11
N PHE A 1019 3.47 7.01 50.95
CA PHE A 1019 3.91 6.36 52.19
C PHE A 1019 2.75 5.98 53.13
N SER A 1020 1.64 6.74 53.13
CA SER A 1020 0.43 6.38 53.91
C SER A 1020 -0.19 5.10 53.38
N GLN A 1021 -0.39 5.01 52.06
CA GLN A 1021 -0.98 3.83 51.42
C GLN A 1021 -0.10 2.58 51.61
N ILE A 1022 1.23 2.71 51.50
CA ILE A 1022 2.17 1.62 51.79
C ILE A 1022 1.97 1.09 53.22
N ASN A 1023 1.93 1.97 54.22
CA ASN A 1023 1.73 1.56 55.61
C ASN A 1023 0.36 0.91 55.85
N GLU A 1024 -0.69 1.41 55.19
CA GLU A 1024 -2.03 0.84 55.29
C GLU A 1024 -2.10 -0.57 54.68
N LEU A 1025 -1.50 -0.78 53.51
CA LEU A 1025 -1.39 -2.09 52.86
C LEU A 1025 -0.58 -3.07 53.71
N GLN A 1026 0.55 -2.65 54.27
CA GLN A 1026 1.37 -3.47 55.16
C GLN A 1026 0.59 -3.89 56.42
N LYS A 1027 -0.14 -2.97 57.06
CA LYS A 1027 -0.99 -3.27 58.22
C LYS A 1027 -2.10 -4.27 57.88
N ARG A 1028 -2.60 -4.25 56.65
CA ARG A 1028 -3.61 -5.18 56.15
C ARG A 1028 -3.02 -6.47 55.58
N ASN A 1029 -1.70 -6.64 55.65
CA ASN A 1029 -0.99 -7.78 55.06
C ASN A 1029 -1.34 -7.96 53.58
N VAL A 1030 -1.36 -6.87 52.80
CA VAL A 1030 -1.61 -6.91 51.35
C VAL A 1030 -0.29 -6.73 50.62
N ARG A 1031 0.04 -7.69 49.75
CA ARG A 1031 1.19 -7.58 48.86
C ARG A 1031 0.74 -7.51 47.40
N GLN A 1032 0.06 -8.56 46.93
CA GLN A 1032 -0.47 -8.64 45.57
C GLN A 1032 -1.98 -8.84 45.62
N ILE A 1033 -2.65 -8.37 44.58
CA ILE A 1033 -4.09 -8.49 44.38
C ILE A 1033 -4.28 -9.25 43.07
N LEU A 1034 -4.87 -10.44 43.16
CA LEU A 1034 -5.25 -11.24 42.01
C LEU A 1034 -6.69 -10.87 41.65
N PHE A 1035 -6.90 -10.51 40.40
CA PHE A 1035 -8.23 -10.25 39.87
C PHE A 1035 -8.46 -11.17 38.67
N PHE A 1036 -9.47 -12.02 38.79
CA PHE A 1036 -9.88 -12.96 37.76
C PHE A 1036 -11.27 -12.57 37.29
N THR A 1037 -11.49 -12.40 35.99
CA THR A 1037 -12.76 -11.94 35.45
C THR A 1037 -13.14 -12.69 34.18
N ASP A 1038 -14.43 -12.73 33.88
CA ASP A 1038 -14.92 -13.02 32.53
C ASP A 1038 -14.60 -11.86 31.57
N PRO A 1039 -14.61 -12.09 30.24
CA PRO A 1039 -14.30 -11.07 29.22
C PRO A 1039 -15.17 -9.82 29.29
N TRP A 1040 -16.35 -9.91 29.91
CA TRP A 1040 -17.33 -8.84 29.96
C TRP A 1040 -17.23 -8.02 31.25
N GLY A 1041 -16.33 -8.39 32.18
CA GLY A 1041 -16.21 -7.74 33.48
C GLY A 1041 -17.43 -7.94 34.38
N GLN A 1042 -18.33 -8.87 34.06
CA GLN A 1042 -19.63 -9.01 34.74
C GLN A 1042 -19.57 -9.99 35.91
N GLY A 1043 -18.66 -10.95 35.85
CA GLY A 1043 -18.37 -11.90 36.91
C GLY A 1043 -16.86 -12.02 37.14
N GLY A 1044 -16.46 -12.11 38.41
CA GLY A 1044 -15.06 -12.22 38.76
C GLY A 1044 -14.80 -12.68 40.19
N ASN A 1045 -13.53 -12.76 40.54
CA ASN A 1045 -13.06 -13.09 41.88
C ASN A 1045 -11.85 -12.21 42.20
N ILE A 1046 -11.77 -11.74 43.44
CA ILE A 1046 -10.62 -11.01 43.96
C ILE A 1046 -9.98 -11.89 45.04
N LYS A 1047 -8.67 -12.07 44.97
CA LYS A 1047 -7.87 -12.70 46.03
C LYS A 1047 -6.70 -11.81 46.37
N ILE A 1048 -6.24 -11.88 47.61
CA ILE A 1048 -5.07 -11.14 48.06
C ILE A 1048 -3.98 -12.15 48.42
N ILE A 1049 -2.76 -11.89 47.97
CA ILE A 1049 -1.56 -12.56 48.46
C ILE A 1049 -0.96 -11.65 49.53
N GLY A 1050 -0.77 -12.19 50.73
CA GLY A 1050 -0.18 -11.45 51.82
C GLY A 1050 1.34 -11.35 51.77
N LEU A 1051 1.92 -10.58 52.69
CA LEU A 1051 3.39 -10.42 52.80
C LEU A 1051 4.08 -11.76 53.13
N ASN A 1052 3.36 -12.69 53.74
CA ASN A 1052 3.81 -14.06 54.01
C ASN A 1052 3.66 -15.02 52.81
N GLY A 1053 3.15 -14.54 51.66
CA GLY A 1053 2.91 -15.35 50.46
C GLY A 1053 1.63 -16.21 50.49
N ASN A 1054 0.82 -16.12 51.55
CA ASN A 1054 -0.41 -16.89 51.67
C ASN A 1054 -1.59 -16.18 50.98
N LEU A 1055 -2.45 -16.97 50.36
CA LEU A 1055 -3.68 -16.48 49.73
C LEU A 1055 -4.77 -16.21 50.80
N MET A 1056 -5.47 -15.09 50.67
CA MET A 1056 -6.59 -14.69 51.52
C MET A 1056 -7.71 -14.03 50.70
N ASN A 1057 -8.92 -13.98 51.28
CA ASN A 1057 -10.04 -13.25 50.69
C ASN A 1057 -9.91 -11.75 50.98
N PRO A 1058 -10.44 -10.88 50.09
CA PRO A 1058 -10.44 -9.43 50.23
C PRO A 1058 -11.15 -8.93 51.49
#